data_AF-A0A1H4HNJ0-F1
#
_entry.id   AF-A0A1H4HNJ0-F1
#
_cell.length_a   1.000
_cell.length_b   1.000
_cell.length_c   1.000
_cell.angle_alpha   90.00
_cell.angle_beta   90.00
_cell.angle_gamma   90.00
#
_symmetry.space_group_name_H-M   'P 1'
#
loop_
_entity.id
_entity.type
_entity.pdbx_description
1 polymer ?
#
loop_
_entity_poly.entity_id
_entity_poly.type
_entity_poly.pdbx_seq_one_letter_code
_entity_poly.pdbx_strand_id
1 'polypeptide(L)'
;MTVTSIMEQIRIIEYDPSYAAAIADMWNRSNESWGGGTNQRTEDTVRREMETSSNLHVFLAVHEKEVVGFCSFAHYRYDENALYVPLLNVRPDYHGYKVGRNLILNAVRKTVEAGWPRLDLFTWAGNTKAVPMYKKCGFFWEKKDENVHLMNFIPTILQTEALAPYFEELDWYADSTRELVIEPDGRRERGFDFFDYSWKKGDISLRAEFEKSGRGLTALETPDYEITTEIDDHDLVFGSTYKVRYRITNRSASELKFEIKGQDNKNIRFALDVARAVAPGETVIVEGEFHLDSVQEEQSQNKTHPVVTSTWLIGGRKAEFRMGVAPKFPAKINTALPVKELYTSVPAELYLNVENNFDSEAVFTFDLPEEEFLEWAERSVRLTVPAKGKASVPVAFTLRSYGLYSREVEVTAVPTDRQEVSFTTKLSVLMKGTQGRYGGENGEQWVAVNGAFSLHMSKQENNMWIEYPGSVHTFWWTYPKLGKPFAEEFSKKQAKEVNIYPEGENQVLEALYESEDFPGIEIKSVVKLSANGIAEFYHEIGNTRSAELEENMFLMTNFGFFGNRLILPYQGRYVDMGDAYSGDPSHWDSAQITENWLFCKEEYGACGIYWDPSLKLLRPEHTLGLQHELGRIPAGAVVQTKATVFALNTFAKWQDFRSFAQKRHNPVVPKLDNHLELALGGGNPFAQDVLTAELIERKMVPLAGNLELYVQNGGTPEHLAADMELNREQDLRSAKLQFSPEEKDATEEREFGWKARAVYRGEDRIHERTALWYPQTGTAVDCVIEEGPAGPVYTVSNGVLSMAAAPGFGSVVHSLKYQGEEWLDSTYPEAAPRSWWNPWYGGLGVGIPGMNGFSRQLEQRSAAWTEQKDEFGNVWKGIQITTRIEKHEANRGITVQQHYLMLPGVPILCELHSVTNESGLALDYSLAEEHFFKPSPVFADGWLEHPEQGRYPLGKLDGYLQSKGFLRMGSVSRKDMLHAVNRYPNQNAAGFVNNVVLGHNVYHNLPLLNGETVWTEPTYLILGQIPLNPEDVRGLLQLDFATSKGEKEA
;
A
#
# COMPACT_ATOMS: atom_id res chain seq x y z
N MET A 1 -2.54 55.44 20.28
CA MET A 1 -1.93 54.09 20.36
C MET A 1 -1.89 53.57 18.94
N THR A 2 -0.69 53.26 18.41
CA THR A 2 -0.54 52.51 17.16
C THR A 2 -0.95 51.07 17.42
N VAL A 3 -1.86 50.53 16.61
CA VAL A 3 -2.25 49.11 16.70
C VAL A 3 -1.19 48.30 15.93
N THR A 4 -0.21 47.79 16.67
CA THR A 4 0.79 46.85 16.15
C THR A 4 0.08 45.63 15.57
N SER A 5 0.39 45.25 14.34
CA SER A 5 -0.29 44.14 13.66
C SER A 5 -0.08 42.82 14.41
N ILE A 6 -1.07 41.92 14.41
CA ILE A 6 -0.94 40.57 14.99
C ILE A 6 0.32 39.88 14.45
N MET A 7 0.63 40.07 13.16
CA MET A 7 1.84 39.52 12.52
C MET A 7 3.17 40.02 13.13
N GLU A 8 3.18 41.24 13.68
CA GLU A 8 4.35 41.87 14.31
C GLU A 8 4.48 41.49 15.79
N GLN A 9 3.42 40.95 16.39
CA GLN A 9 3.38 40.49 17.77
C GLN A 9 3.77 39.01 17.93
N ILE A 10 3.62 38.21 16.86
CA ILE A 10 4.02 36.80 16.84
C ILE A 10 5.55 36.68 16.83
N ARG A 11 6.08 35.85 17.75
CA ARG A 11 7.52 35.58 17.88
C ARG A 11 7.82 34.12 17.57
N ILE A 12 8.93 33.86 16.88
CA ILE A 12 9.51 32.51 16.78
C ILE A 12 10.49 32.33 17.95
N ILE A 13 10.34 31.24 18.70
CA ILE A 13 11.22 30.83 19.80
C ILE A 13 11.56 29.34 19.66
N GLU A 14 12.56 28.86 20.38
CA GLU A 14 12.77 27.41 20.54
C GLU A 14 11.90 26.86 21.68
N TYR A 15 11.57 25.57 21.63
CA TYR A 15 10.78 24.87 22.63
C TYR A 15 11.46 24.82 24.01
N ASP A 16 10.64 24.97 25.04
CA ASP A 16 10.97 24.66 26.43
C ASP A 16 9.80 23.84 27.03
N PRO A 17 10.05 22.88 27.93
CA PRO A 17 8.99 22.02 28.49
C PRO A 17 7.89 22.73 29.28
N SER A 18 7.97 24.04 29.54
CA SER A 18 6.83 24.84 30.04
C SER A 18 5.74 25.10 28.97
N TYR A 19 6.04 24.93 27.68
CA TYR A 19 5.08 25.12 26.58
C TYR A 19 4.26 23.86 26.24
N ALA A 20 4.53 22.70 26.86
CA ALA A 20 3.88 21.43 26.50
C ALA A 20 2.33 21.51 26.56
N ALA A 21 1.75 22.21 27.55
CA ALA A 21 0.31 22.43 27.65
C ALA A 21 -0.25 23.31 26.51
N ALA A 22 0.49 24.34 26.10
CA ALA A 22 0.08 25.25 25.03
C ALA A 22 0.21 24.59 23.64
N ILE A 23 1.18 23.70 23.46
CA ILE A 23 1.29 22.85 22.26
C ILE A 23 0.13 21.85 22.20
N ALA A 24 -0.29 21.27 23.33
CA ALA A 24 -1.44 20.38 23.39
C ALA A 24 -2.74 21.08 22.95
N ASP A 25 -3.02 22.28 23.48
CA ASP A 25 -4.16 23.11 23.04
C ASP A 25 -4.09 23.43 21.53
N MET A 26 -2.92 23.85 21.05
CA MET A 26 -2.70 24.19 19.64
C MET A 26 -2.95 23.00 18.71
N TRP A 27 -2.45 21.81 19.05
CA TRP A 27 -2.70 20.59 18.28
C TRP A 27 -4.16 20.16 18.30
N ASN A 28 -4.82 20.14 19.48
CA ASN A 28 -6.24 19.80 19.59
C ASN A 28 -7.13 20.73 18.77
N ARG A 29 -6.78 22.02 18.70
CA ARG A 29 -7.47 23.04 17.90
C ARG A 29 -7.13 23.00 16.41
N SER A 30 -6.21 22.13 15.98
CA SER A 30 -5.84 21.91 14.58
C SER A 30 -6.53 20.71 13.92
N ASN A 31 -7.22 19.83 14.65
CA ASN A 31 -7.78 18.56 14.14
C ASN A 31 -8.53 18.69 12.80
N GLU A 32 -9.36 19.74 12.61
CA GLU A 32 -10.10 19.98 11.37
C GLU A 32 -9.21 20.14 10.11
N SER A 33 -7.95 20.55 10.28
CA SER A 33 -6.95 20.65 9.20
C SER A 33 -6.18 19.35 8.94
N TRP A 34 -6.44 18.30 9.71
CA TRP A 34 -5.78 16.98 9.65
C TRP A 34 -6.82 15.85 9.50
N GLY A 35 -7.81 16.03 8.62
CA GLY A 35 -8.88 15.05 8.35
C GLY A 35 -10.06 15.09 9.32
N GLY A 36 -9.92 15.73 10.49
CA GLY A 36 -10.95 15.81 11.53
C GLY A 36 -10.58 15.01 12.77
N GLY A 37 -11.55 14.26 13.31
CA GLY A 37 -11.35 13.33 14.41
C GLY A 37 -11.38 13.95 15.82
N THR A 38 -11.66 13.10 16.81
CA THR A 38 -11.87 13.46 18.22
C THR A 38 -10.63 13.25 19.10
N ASN A 39 -9.47 12.98 18.51
CA ASN A 39 -8.22 12.73 19.23
C ASN A 39 -7.82 13.96 20.06
N GLN A 40 -7.50 13.76 21.34
CA GLN A 40 -7.04 14.80 22.26
C GLN A 40 -5.65 14.46 22.81
N ARG A 41 -4.74 15.42 22.73
CA ARG A 41 -3.43 15.41 23.39
C ARG A 41 -3.52 16.21 24.70
N THR A 42 -2.78 15.77 25.71
CA THR A 42 -2.61 16.46 27.01
C THR A 42 -1.18 16.95 27.19
N GLU A 43 -0.93 17.81 28.17
CA GLU A 43 0.45 18.24 28.53
C GLU A 43 1.38 17.04 28.70
N ASP A 44 0.97 16.01 29.46
CA ASP A 44 1.76 14.81 29.71
C ASP A 44 2.09 14.04 28.43
N THR A 45 1.16 13.94 27.47
CA THR A 45 1.46 13.28 26.19
C THR A 45 2.46 14.08 25.37
N VAL A 46 2.30 15.41 25.31
CA VAL A 46 3.23 16.27 24.55
C VAL A 46 4.61 16.30 25.20
N ARG A 47 4.68 16.37 26.54
CA ARG A 47 5.93 16.36 27.30
C ARG A 47 6.74 15.09 26.98
N ARG A 48 6.12 13.91 27.06
CA ARG A 48 6.74 12.63 26.70
C ARG A 48 7.14 12.58 25.23
N GLU A 49 6.24 12.98 24.33
CA GLU A 49 6.49 12.99 22.88
C GLU A 49 7.69 13.86 22.50
N MET A 50 7.88 15.01 23.16
CA MET A 50 9.06 15.87 22.98
C MET A 50 10.32 15.27 23.62
N GLU A 51 10.22 14.71 24.84
CA GLU A 51 11.31 14.05 25.57
C GLU A 51 11.86 12.82 24.82
N THR A 52 11.02 12.11 24.06
CA THR A 52 11.43 10.99 23.18
C THR A 52 11.68 11.41 21.72
N SER A 53 11.59 12.70 21.37
CA SER A 53 11.72 13.14 19.98
C SER A 53 13.18 13.20 19.52
N SER A 54 13.44 12.80 18.27
CA SER A 54 14.77 12.93 17.64
C SER A 54 14.97 14.26 16.89
N ASN A 55 14.32 15.32 17.37
CA ASN A 55 14.41 16.65 16.81
C ASN A 55 15.71 17.34 17.26
N LEU A 56 16.44 17.94 16.31
CA LEU A 56 17.57 18.82 16.61
C LEU A 56 17.11 20.15 17.22
N HIS A 57 16.00 20.68 16.69
CA HIS A 57 15.32 21.87 17.21
C HIS A 57 13.80 21.72 17.06
N VAL A 58 13.05 22.42 17.90
CA VAL A 58 11.61 22.62 17.74
C VAL A 58 11.33 24.10 17.85
N PHE A 59 10.81 24.71 16.78
CA PHE A 59 10.47 26.12 16.71
C PHE A 59 8.98 26.32 17.00
N LEU A 60 8.66 27.18 17.96
CA LEU A 60 7.30 27.57 18.29
C LEU A 60 7.03 28.99 17.79
N ALA A 61 5.88 29.19 17.16
CA ALA A 61 5.32 30.51 16.95
C ALA A 61 4.38 30.84 18.12
N VAL A 62 4.69 31.90 18.87
CA VAL A 62 3.94 32.31 20.06
C VAL A 62 3.31 33.68 19.83
N HIS A 63 2.01 33.80 20.15
CA HIS A 63 1.27 35.06 20.21
C HIS A 63 0.81 35.32 21.65
N GLU A 64 1.23 36.43 22.24
CA GLU A 64 1.11 36.74 23.68
C GLU A 64 1.68 35.65 24.60
N LYS A 65 0.90 34.59 24.88
CA LYS A 65 1.25 33.39 25.65
C LYS A 65 0.78 32.08 25.00
N GLU A 66 0.01 32.15 23.92
CA GLU A 66 -0.48 30.97 23.20
C GLU A 66 0.54 30.51 22.16
N VAL A 67 0.75 29.20 22.05
CA VAL A 67 1.40 28.61 20.88
C VAL A 67 0.38 28.59 19.74
N VAL A 68 0.74 29.17 18.60
CA VAL A 68 -0.11 29.31 17.41
C VAL A 68 0.48 28.62 16.18
N GLY A 69 1.70 28.12 16.28
CA GLY A 69 2.32 27.24 15.31
C GLY A 69 3.54 26.51 15.88
N PHE A 70 3.91 25.41 15.23
CA PHE A 70 4.94 24.47 15.64
C PHE A 70 5.68 23.99 14.38
N CYS A 71 7.01 23.93 14.44
CA CYS A 71 7.85 23.34 13.41
C CYS A 71 8.96 22.52 14.06
N SER A 72 8.94 21.20 13.93
CA SER A 72 10.09 20.37 14.28
C SER A 72 11.16 20.44 13.19
N PHE A 73 12.40 20.15 13.56
CA PHE A 73 13.58 20.22 12.69
C PHE A 73 14.56 19.13 13.12
N ALA A 74 14.99 18.27 12.19
CA ALA A 74 15.76 17.06 12.47
C ALA A 74 16.80 16.76 11.37
N HIS A 75 17.61 15.71 11.53
CA HIS A 75 18.34 15.12 10.39
C HIS A 75 17.35 14.37 9.47
N TYR A 76 17.59 14.40 8.17
CA TYR A 76 16.93 13.47 7.26
C TYR A 76 17.58 12.09 7.40
N ARG A 77 16.79 11.06 7.69
CA ARG A 77 17.29 9.71 8.02
C ARG A 77 17.41 8.76 6.83
N TYR A 78 16.88 9.13 5.67
CA TYR A 78 16.78 8.24 4.50
C TYR A 78 17.85 8.52 3.42
N ASP A 79 18.53 9.67 3.50
CA ASP A 79 19.52 10.12 2.52
C ASP A 79 20.62 10.99 3.17
N GLU A 80 21.75 11.14 2.48
CA GLU A 80 22.91 11.89 2.95
C GLU A 80 22.78 13.42 2.78
N ASN A 81 23.49 14.16 3.64
CA ASN A 81 23.67 15.62 3.53
C ASN A 81 22.37 16.46 3.52
N ALA A 82 21.32 16.02 4.21
CA ALA A 82 20.07 16.78 4.36
C ALA A 82 19.60 16.90 5.81
N LEU A 83 19.02 18.06 6.11
CA LEU A 83 18.16 18.27 7.28
C LEU A 83 16.69 18.15 6.86
N TYR A 84 15.80 18.04 7.84
CA TYR A 84 14.42 17.61 7.65
C TYR A 84 13.43 18.41 8.50
N VAL A 85 12.20 18.64 8.00
CA VAL A 85 11.06 19.15 8.77
C VAL A 85 10.02 18.03 8.97
N PRO A 86 10.00 17.34 10.12
CA PRO A 86 9.05 16.24 10.36
C PRO A 86 7.59 16.69 10.47
N LEU A 87 7.33 17.86 11.05
CA LEU A 87 5.99 18.39 11.27
C LEU A 87 5.99 19.91 11.25
N LEU A 88 5.21 20.51 10.34
CA LEU A 88 4.75 21.89 10.43
C LEU A 88 3.26 21.88 10.79
N ASN A 89 2.87 22.56 11.87
CA ASN A 89 1.47 22.77 12.25
C ASN A 89 1.25 24.26 12.53
N VAL A 90 0.11 24.80 12.11
CA VAL A 90 -0.33 26.18 12.39
C VAL A 90 -1.80 26.11 12.72
N ARG A 91 -2.19 26.73 13.85
CA ARG A 91 -3.57 26.72 14.33
C ARG A 91 -4.50 27.39 13.29
N PRO A 92 -5.71 26.86 13.00
CA PRO A 92 -6.54 27.34 11.87
C PRO A 92 -6.87 28.84 11.92
N ASP A 93 -7.08 29.39 13.13
CA ASP A 93 -7.32 30.81 13.38
C ASP A 93 -6.11 31.72 13.10
N TYR A 94 -4.91 31.13 12.89
CA TYR A 94 -3.67 31.83 12.53
C TYR A 94 -3.21 31.56 11.08
N HIS A 95 -4.04 30.90 10.27
CA HIS A 95 -3.80 30.82 8.82
C HIS A 95 -3.89 32.22 8.19
N GLY A 96 -3.12 32.47 7.12
CA GLY A 96 -3.01 33.80 6.49
C GLY A 96 -2.01 34.76 7.16
N TYR A 97 -1.81 34.71 8.48
CA TYR A 97 -0.86 35.57 9.22
C TYR A 97 0.64 35.24 9.00
N LYS A 98 0.96 34.45 7.97
CA LYS A 98 2.30 34.05 7.53
C LYS A 98 3.14 33.28 8.57
N VAL A 99 2.49 32.67 9.57
CA VAL A 99 3.13 31.89 10.65
C VAL A 99 3.96 30.72 10.10
N GLY A 100 3.35 29.84 9.30
CA GLY A 100 4.04 28.67 8.72
C GLY A 100 5.24 29.06 7.84
N ARG A 101 5.09 30.15 7.06
CA ARG A 101 6.20 30.75 6.31
C ARG A 101 7.34 31.15 7.24
N ASN A 102 7.06 31.89 8.31
CA ASN A 102 8.11 32.38 9.22
C ASN A 102 8.85 31.22 9.90
N LEU A 103 8.15 30.14 10.25
CA LEU A 103 8.75 28.91 10.79
C LEU A 103 9.67 28.22 9.77
N ILE A 104 9.22 28.04 8.52
CA ILE A 104 10.03 27.43 7.45
C ILE A 104 11.24 28.32 7.08
N LEU A 105 11.08 29.65 7.02
CA LEU A 105 12.21 30.57 6.80
C LEU A 105 13.22 30.55 7.97
N ASN A 106 12.79 30.21 9.19
CA ASN A 106 13.70 29.97 10.31
C ASN A 106 14.45 28.64 10.14
N ALA A 107 13.76 27.58 9.71
CA ALA A 107 14.39 26.29 9.41
C ALA A 107 15.43 26.38 8.28
N VAL A 108 15.11 27.02 7.14
CA VAL A 108 16.06 27.24 6.03
C VAL A 108 17.29 28.01 6.49
N ARG A 109 17.10 29.06 7.30
CA ARG A 109 18.22 29.81 7.90
C ARG A 109 19.06 28.91 8.81
N LYS A 110 18.44 28.06 9.64
CA LYS A 110 19.16 27.15 10.53
C LYS A 110 19.99 26.12 9.77
N THR A 111 19.50 25.65 8.63
CA THR A 111 20.26 24.78 7.71
C THR A 111 21.51 25.48 7.16
N VAL A 112 21.41 26.76 6.77
CA VAL A 112 22.55 27.59 6.34
C VAL A 112 23.54 27.83 7.48
N GLU A 113 23.04 28.22 8.66
CA GLU A 113 23.87 28.45 9.88
C GLU A 113 24.63 27.18 10.31
N ALA A 114 24.05 26.00 10.08
CA ALA A 114 24.64 24.70 10.39
C ALA A 114 25.61 24.17 9.31
N GLY A 115 25.73 24.83 8.16
CA GLY A 115 26.60 24.38 7.06
C GLY A 115 26.05 23.22 6.23
N TRP A 116 24.74 22.98 6.23
CA TRP A 116 24.11 21.89 5.47
C TRP A 116 23.63 22.39 4.10
N PRO A 117 23.73 21.59 3.02
CA PRO A 117 23.36 22.03 1.67
C PRO A 117 21.85 21.97 1.38
N ARG A 118 21.10 21.11 2.10
CA ARG A 118 19.71 20.76 1.78
C ARG A 118 18.79 20.70 3.00
N LEU A 119 17.53 21.12 2.83
CA LEU A 119 16.43 20.95 3.78
C LEU A 119 15.22 20.34 3.07
N ASP A 120 14.75 19.18 3.54
CA ASP A 120 13.66 18.43 2.91
C ASP A 120 12.42 18.32 3.81
N LEU A 121 11.24 18.05 3.23
CA LEU A 121 10.01 17.72 3.97
C LEU A 121 9.08 16.81 3.14
N PHE A 122 8.19 16.06 3.79
CA PHE A 122 7.11 15.31 3.12
C PHE A 122 5.75 15.94 3.39
N THR A 123 4.81 15.73 2.45
CA THR A 123 3.39 16.04 2.66
C THR A 123 2.50 15.13 1.81
N TRP A 124 1.20 15.44 1.71
CA TRP A 124 0.25 14.77 0.82
C TRP A 124 -0.12 15.68 -0.35
N ALA A 125 -0.46 15.07 -1.50
CA ALA A 125 -0.67 15.80 -2.75
C ALA A 125 -1.86 16.78 -2.69
N GLY A 126 -2.88 16.47 -1.87
CA GLY A 126 -4.01 17.36 -1.57
C GLY A 126 -3.70 18.57 -0.69
N ASN A 127 -2.45 18.79 -0.22
CA ASN A 127 -2.09 19.93 0.66
C ASN A 127 -1.91 21.26 -0.10
N THR A 128 -2.94 21.66 -0.83
CA THR A 128 -2.98 22.86 -1.69
C THR A 128 -2.69 24.17 -0.96
N LYS A 129 -2.98 24.24 0.36
CA LYS A 129 -2.70 25.43 1.18
C LYS A 129 -1.22 25.60 1.50
N ALA A 130 -0.49 24.50 1.73
CA ALA A 130 0.91 24.56 2.16
C ALA A 130 1.90 24.47 1.01
N VAL A 131 1.61 23.70 -0.06
CA VAL A 131 2.53 23.51 -1.19
C VAL A 131 3.01 24.83 -1.84
N PRO A 132 2.16 25.83 -2.16
CA PRO A 132 2.62 27.13 -2.68
C PRO A 132 3.54 27.89 -1.70
N MET A 133 3.29 27.74 -0.39
CA MET A 133 4.10 28.37 0.66
C MET A 133 5.48 27.69 0.77
N TYR A 134 5.53 26.36 0.73
CA TYR A 134 6.79 25.61 0.65
C TYR A 134 7.56 25.98 -0.62
N LYS A 135 6.92 25.95 -1.80
CA LYS A 135 7.56 26.34 -3.07
C LYS A 135 8.14 27.76 -3.03
N LYS A 136 7.41 28.75 -2.50
CA LYS A 136 7.94 30.12 -2.35
C LYS A 136 9.05 30.24 -1.29
N CYS A 137 9.13 29.33 -0.32
CA CYS A 137 10.26 29.22 0.61
C CYS A 137 11.46 28.46 0.03
N GLY A 138 11.45 28.12 -1.26
CA GLY A 138 12.58 27.52 -1.98
C GLY A 138 12.44 26.03 -2.28
N PHE A 139 11.33 25.38 -1.90
CA PHE A 139 11.19 23.93 -2.10
C PHE A 139 10.77 23.56 -3.55
N PHE A 140 11.23 22.40 -4.04
CA PHE A 140 10.76 21.74 -5.26
C PHE A 140 10.04 20.44 -4.91
N TRP A 141 8.87 20.19 -5.50
CA TRP A 141 8.13 18.94 -5.41
C TRP A 141 8.75 17.91 -6.35
N GLU A 142 9.30 16.84 -5.78
CA GLU A 142 9.88 15.72 -6.52
C GLU A 142 8.84 14.95 -7.33
N LYS A 143 9.08 14.76 -8.63
CA LYS A 143 8.22 13.94 -9.49
C LYS A 143 8.47 12.45 -9.24
N LYS A 144 7.59 11.84 -8.44
CA LYS A 144 7.45 10.39 -8.23
C LYS A 144 6.04 10.02 -7.76
N ASP A 145 5.76 8.74 -7.63
CA ASP A 145 4.40 8.22 -7.47
C ASP A 145 4.04 7.82 -6.03
N GLU A 146 5.01 7.48 -5.19
CA GLU A 146 4.75 6.89 -3.87
C GLU A 146 4.40 7.91 -2.78
N ASN A 147 4.86 9.17 -2.91
CA ASN A 147 4.64 10.24 -1.94
C ASN A 147 5.04 11.62 -2.47
N VAL A 148 4.63 12.69 -1.77
CA VAL A 148 5.07 14.07 -2.05
C VAL A 148 6.27 14.41 -1.17
N HIS A 149 7.46 14.21 -1.73
CA HIS A 149 8.73 14.69 -1.19
C HIS A 149 9.05 16.08 -1.75
N LEU A 150 9.44 17.01 -0.87
CA LEU A 150 9.83 18.36 -1.25
C LEU A 150 11.29 18.63 -0.82
N MET A 151 12.13 19.13 -1.74
CA MET A 151 13.55 19.45 -1.49
C MET A 151 13.87 20.93 -1.58
N ASN A 152 14.77 21.45 -0.74
CA ASN A 152 15.21 22.84 -0.78
C ASN A 152 16.75 22.97 -0.86
N PHE A 153 17.24 23.54 -1.96
CA PHE A 153 18.67 23.77 -2.23
C PHE A 153 19.10 25.24 -2.10
N ILE A 154 18.22 26.13 -1.60
CA ILE A 154 18.61 27.49 -1.18
C ILE A 154 19.82 27.48 -0.23
N PRO A 155 20.00 26.51 0.69
CA PRO A 155 21.19 26.50 1.53
C PRO A 155 22.49 26.35 0.73
N THR A 156 22.56 25.47 -0.29
CA THR A 156 23.69 25.40 -1.23
C THR A 156 23.95 26.72 -1.94
N ILE A 157 22.89 27.39 -2.43
CA ILE A 157 23.00 28.68 -3.13
C ILE A 157 23.66 29.74 -2.24
N LEU A 158 23.20 29.88 -1.01
CA LEU A 158 23.71 30.88 -0.06
C LEU A 158 25.12 30.56 0.47
N GLN A 159 25.59 29.33 0.31
CA GLN A 159 26.94 28.88 0.70
C GLN A 159 27.94 28.87 -0.48
N THR A 160 27.50 29.14 -1.70
CA THR A 160 28.37 29.12 -2.90
C THR A 160 29.13 30.45 -3.06
N GLU A 161 30.45 30.43 -2.85
CA GLU A 161 31.32 31.64 -2.91
C GLU A 161 31.21 32.43 -4.23
N ALA A 162 30.97 31.73 -5.35
CA ALA A 162 30.77 32.31 -6.67
C ALA A 162 29.46 33.10 -6.80
N LEU A 163 28.43 32.81 -5.99
CA LEU A 163 27.13 33.48 -6.02
C LEU A 163 27.00 34.62 -5.01
N ALA A 164 27.83 34.64 -3.97
CA ALA A 164 27.76 35.60 -2.88
C ALA A 164 27.58 37.08 -3.31
N PRO A 165 28.27 37.62 -4.35
CA PRO A 165 28.12 39.04 -4.73
C PRO A 165 26.71 39.42 -5.15
N TYR A 166 26.02 38.53 -5.86
CA TYR A 166 24.68 38.82 -6.36
C TYR A 166 23.65 38.84 -5.21
N PHE A 167 23.90 38.09 -4.15
CA PHE A 167 23.10 38.09 -2.91
C PHE A 167 23.53 39.17 -1.89
N GLU A 168 24.48 40.06 -2.23
CA GLU A 168 24.63 41.35 -1.53
C GLU A 168 23.50 42.32 -1.92
N GLU A 169 22.92 42.17 -3.13
CA GLU A 169 21.78 42.98 -3.61
C GLU A 169 20.46 42.19 -3.66
N LEU A 170 20.46 40.91 -4.05
CA LEU A 170 19.28 40.04 -4.13
C LEU A 170 18.85 39.47 -2.77
N ASP A 171 17.56 39.58 -2.45
CA ASP A 171 16.91 38.77 -1.41
C ASP A 171 16.38 37.48 -2.06
N TRP A 172 16.93 36.34 -1.65
CA TRP A 172 16.63 35.04 -2.24
C TRP A 172 15.14 34.64 -2.14
N TYR A 173 14.40 35.19 -1.16
CA TYR A 173 12.99 34.92 -0.96
C TYR A 173 12.11 35.95 -1.67
N ALA A 174 12.40 37.24 -1.50
CA ALA A 174 11.58 38.32 -2.03
C ALA A 174 11.73 38.49 -3.55
N ASP A 175 12.97 38.54 -4.06
CA ASP A 175 13.26 38.84 -5.46
C ASP A 175 13.19 37.59 -6.38
N SER A 176 12.77 36.43 -5.85
CA SER A 176 12.61 35.20 -6.64
C SER A 176 11.37 35.25 -7.54
N THR A 177 11.58 34.96 -8.83
CA THR A 177 10.63 35.06 -9.94
C THR A 177 9.99 33.72 -10.36
N ARG A 178 10.27 32.62 -9.65
CA ARG A 178 9.73 31.29 -9.96
C ARG A 178 8.20 31.22 -9.76
N GLU A 179 7.52 30.57 -10.71
CA GLU A 179 6.09 30.26 -10.65
C GLU A 179 5.78 29.09 -9.69
N LEU A 180 4.56 29.08 -9.12
CA LEU A 180 4.21 28.29 -7.93
C LEU A 180 2.98 27.38 -8.15
N VAL A 181 2.93 26.69 -9.29
CA VAL A 181 1.91 25.68 -9.62
C VAL A 181 1.84 24.52 -8.60
N ILE A 182 0.67 23.91 -8.42
CA ILE A 182 0.40 22.88 -7.38
C ILE A 182 0.47 21.47 -7.97
N GLU A 183 1.61 21.17 -8.58
CA GLU A 183 1.98 19.93 -9.25
C GLU A 183 3.48 19.64 -9.01
N PRO A 184 4.02 18.44 -9.33
CA PRO A 184 5.45 18.17 -9.28
C PRO A 184 6.26 19.19 -10.10
N ASP A 185 7.38 19.66 -9.55
CA ASP A 185 8.29 20.56 -10.27
C ASP A 185 9.24 19.77 -11.19
N GLY A 186 9.85 20.50 -12.14
CA GLY A 186 11.04 20.07 -12.84
C GLY A 186 10.85 19.76 -14.34
N ARG A 187 11.96 19.85 -15.07
CA ARG A 187 12.05 19.61 -16.52
C ARG A 187 12.88 18.35 -16.76
N ARG A 188 12.31 17.32 -17.40
CA ARG A 188 13.02 16.07 -17.70
C ARG A 188 13.70 16.12 -19.08
N GLU A 189 15.00 15.87 -19.12
CA GLU A 189 15.84 15.84 -20.34
C GLU A 189 16.94 14.78 -20.18
N ARG A 190 17.20 13.96 -21.21
CA ARG A 190 18.23 12.90 -21.18
C ARG A 190 18.15 12.01 -19.92
N GLY A 191 16.92 11.69 -19.48
CA GLY A 191 16.66 10.92 -18.26
C GLY A 191 16.69 11.73 -16.95
N PHE A 192 17.52 12.77 -16.83
CA PHE A 192 17.64 13.64 -15.66
C PHE A 192 16.41 14.55 -15.46
N ASP A 193 16.06 14.86 -14.21
CA ASP A 193 15.07 15.89 -13.85
C ASP A 193 15.78 17.14 -13.28
N PHE A 194 15.58 18.29 -13.92
CA PHE A 194 16.21 19.56 -13.55
C PHE A 194 15.24 20.53 -12.85
N PHE A 195 15.73 21.23 -11.83
CA PHE A 195 14.99 22.19 -11.01
C PHE A 195 15.60 23.60 -11.10
N ASP A 196 14.80 24.58 -11.47
CA ASP A 196 15.25 25.96 -11.71
C ASP A 196 14.86 26.94 -10.58
N TYR A 197 15.86 27.61 -10.01
CA TYR A 197 15.65 28.89 -9.32
C TYR A 197 15.89 30.06 -10.28
N SER A 198 15.07 31.09 -10.17
CA SER A 198 15.29 32.38 -10.83
C SER A 198 15.04 33.55 -9.87
N TRP A 199 15.83 34.61 -10.01
CA TRP A 199 15.72 35.86 -9.27
C TRP A 199 15.95 37.06 -10.20
N LYS A 200 15.26 38.18 -9.92
CA LYS A 200 15.47 39.43 -10.66
C LYS A 200 15.22 40.67 -9.80
N LYS A 201 16.16 41.62 -9.83
CA LYS A 201 16.07 42.91 -9.15
C LYS A 201 16.78 43.99 -9.96
N GLY A 202 16.03 44.98 -10.44
CA GLY A 202 16.55 45.95 -11.41
C GLY A 202 17.10 45.24 -12.66
N ASP A 203 18.36 45.51 -12.97
CA ASP A 203 19.09 44.89 -14.07
C ASP A 203 19.78 43.56 -13.70
N ILE A 204 19.89 43.22 -12.41
CA ILE A 204 20.44 41.93 -11.96
C ILE A 204 19.40 40.85 -12.22
N SER A 205 19.80 39.81 -12.95
CA SER A 205 19.03 38.60 -13.22
C SER A 205 19.95 37.39 -13.01
N LEU A 206 19.47 36.38 -12.27
CA LEU A 206 20.25 35.20 -11.94
C LEU A 206 19.38 33.95 -12.03
N ARG A 207 19.93 32.88 -12.62
CA ARG A 207 19.33 31.53 -12.67
C ARG A 207 20.33 30.52 -12.13
N ALA A 208 19.84 29.55 -11.36
CA ALA A 208 20.63 28.42 -10.90
C ALA A 208 19.80 27.14 -11.04
N GLU A 209 20.39 26.12 -11.67
CA GLU A 209 19.75 24.86 -12.00
C GLU A 209 20.36 23.73 -11.16
N PHE A 210 19.51 22.92 -10.55
CA PHE A 210 19.90 21.72 -9.80
C PHE A 210 19.37 20.46 -10.50
N GLU A 211 20.09 19.35 -10.40
CA GLU A 211 19.61 18.04 -10.84
C GLU A 211 19.17 17.16 -9.66
N LYS A 212 18.04 16.49 -9.85
CA LYS A 212 17.30 15.76 -8.81
C LYS A 212 18.11 14.69 -8.09
N SER A 213 18.80 13.82 -8.83
CA SER A 213 19.38 12.59 -8.28
C SER A 213 20.74 12.84 -7.61
N GLY A 214 21.54 13.76 -8.14
CA GLY A 214 22.81 14.20 -7.55
C GLY A 214 22.68 15.23 -6.44
N ARG A 215 21.44 15.76 -6.25
CA ARG A 215 21.06 16.77 -5.25
C ARG A 215 21.94 18.04 -5.35
N GLY A 216 22.37 18.39 -6.56
CA GLY A 216 23.52 19.28 -6.80
C GLY A 216 23.36 20.21 -8.01
N LEU A 217 24.23 21.21 -8.08
CA LEU A 217 24.19 22.30 -9.06
C LEU A 217 24.71 21.84 -10.43
N THR A 218 23.94 22.08 -11.50
CA THR A 218 24.31 21.70 -12.88
C THR A 218 24.54 22.87 -13.82
N ALA A 219 23.83 23.98 -13.62
CA ALA A 219 24.01 25.20 -14.38
C ALA A 219 23.90 26.48 -13.54
N LEU A 220 24.60 27.52 -14.00
CA LEU A 220 24.50 28.89 -13.51
C LEU A 220 24.39 29.86 -14.68
N GLU A 221 23.46 30.79 -14.60
CA GLU A 221 23.45 31.99 -15.44
C GLU A 221 23.48 33.23 -14.55
N THR A 222 24.50 34.07 -14.73
CA THR A 222 24.68 35.33 -14.04
C THR A 222 24.83 36.48 -15.07
N PRO A 223 24.93 37.74 -14.63
CA PRO A 223 25.32 38.85 -15.51
C PRO A 223 26.72 38.69 -16.12
N ASP A 224 27.63 37.99 -15.43
CA ASP A 224 29.05 37.88 -15.81
C ASP A 224 29.39 36.62 -16.61
N TYR A 225 28.65 35.53 -16.42
CA TYR A 225 28.91 34.25 -17.07
C TYR A 225 27.70 33.33 -17.15
N GLU A 226 27.83 32.29 -17.97
CA GLU A 226 26.89 31.17 -18.08
C GLU A 226 27.71 29.88 -18.12
N ILE A 227 27.34 28.89 -17.29
CA ILE A 227 27.96 27.58 -17.20
C ILE A 227 26.86 26.53 -17.21
N THR A 228 26.97 25.49 -18.05
CA THR A 228 26.04 24.35 -18.07
C THR A 228 26.79 23.02 -18.14
N THR A 229 26.35 22.03 -17.36
CA THR A 229 26.87 20.66 -17.36
C THR A 229 25.96 19.74 -18.19
N GLU A 230 26.54 18.87 -19.01
CA GLU A 230 25.81 17.89 -19.83
C GLU A 230 26.46 16.50 -19.76
N ILE A 231 25.62 15.46 -19.66
CA ILE A 231 25.93 14.03 -19.85
C ILE A 231 24.81 13.49 -20.74
N ASP A 232 25.10 12.50 -21.58
CA ASP A 232 24.19 12.02 -22.63
C ASP A 232 22.95 11.26 -22.12
N ASP A 233 23.04 10.54 -20.99
CA ASP A 233 21.92 9.89 -20.29
C ASP A 233 22.19 9.82 -18.77
N HIS A 234 21.12 9.73 -17.97
CA HIS A 234 21.12 9.50 -16.53
C HIS A 234 21.22 8.00 -16.18
N ASP A 235 20.58 7.12 -16.96
CA ASP A 235 20.38 5.71 -16.62
C ASP A 235 21.46 4.82 -17.27
N LEU A 236 22.67 4.86 -16.67
CA LEU A 236 23.92 4.35 -17.26
C LEU A 236 24.29 2.93 -16.81
N VAL A 237 24.56 2.04 -17.75
CA VAL A 237 25.07 0.67 -17.46
C VAL A 237 26.52 0.73 -16.99
N PHE A 238 26.85 0.01 -15.91
CA PHE A 238 28.22 -0.03 -15.37
C PHE A 238 29.20 -0.87 -16.22
N GLY A 239 30.50 -0.80 -15.91
CA GLY A 239 31.58 -1.40 -16.70
C GLY A 239 31.91 -0.61 -17.97
N SER A 240 31.35 0.59 -18.13
CA SER A 240 31.48 1.46 -19.29
C SER A 240 32.04 2.83 -18.93
N THR A 241 32.62 3.51 -19.92
CA THR A 241 33.14 4.89 -19.81
C THR A 241 32.22 5.85 -20.55
N TYR A 242 31.91 6.99 -19.93
CA TYR A 242 30.94 7.98 -20.39
C TYR A 242 31.55 9.38 -20.41
N LYS A 243 30.88 10.32 -21.10
CA LYS A 243 31.34 11.69 -21.27
C LYS A 243 30.55 12.67 -20.40
N VAL A 244 31.26 13.68 -19.89
CA VAL A 244 30.68 14.91 -19.33
C VAL A 244 31.22 16.11 -20.12
N ARG A 245 30.34 17.08 -20.40
CA ARG A 245 30.65 18.29 -21.15
C ARG A 245 30.26 19.52 -20.34
N TYR A 246 31.21 20.42 -20.14
CA TYR A 246 30.97 21.72 -19.52
C TYR A 246 31.04 22.79 -20.61
N ARG A 247 29.95 23.53 -20.79
CA ARG A 247 29.89 24.71 -21.67
C ARG A 247 30.01 25.95 -20.81
N ILE A 248 30.89 26.88 -21.19
CA ILE A 248 31.18 28.11 -20.46
C ILE A 248 31.11 29.29 -21.42
N THR A 249 30.23 30.25 -21.16
CA THR A 249 30.12 31.54 -21.89
C THR A 249 30.52 32.68 -20.96
N ASN A 250 31.44 33.53 -21.39
CA ASN A 250 31.80 34.75 -20.66
C ASN A 250 30.91 35.92 -21.11
N ARG A 251 30.04 36.40 -20.22
CA ARG A 251 29.13 37.54 -20.46
C ARG A 251 29.72 38.88 -19.97
N SER A 252 30.78 38.85 -19.16
CA SER A 252 31.46 40.03 -18.60
C SER A 252 32.30 40.80 -19.64
N ALA A 253 32.66 42.04 -19.31
CA ALA A 253 33.56 42.89 -20.11
C ALA A 253 35.06 42.54 -19.94
N SER A 254 35.40 41.47 -19.23
CA SER A 254 36.77 41.11 -18.82
C SER A 254 37.09 39.64 -19.10
N GLU A 255 38.38 39.27 -19.10
CA GLU A 255 38.81 37.87 -19.22
C GLU A 255 38.33 37.04 -18.02
N LEU A 256 37.48 36.04 -18.25
CA LEU A 256 36.99 35.12 -17.22
C LEU A 256 37.95 33.94 -17.07
N LYS A 257 38.49 33.73 -15.87
CA LYS A 257 39.38 32.61 -15.56
C LYS A 257 38.64 31.52 -14.80
N PHE A 258 38.85 30.27 -15.18
CA PHE A 258 38.33 29.12 -14.46
C PHE A 258 39.37 28.01 -14.30
N GLU A 259 39.27 27.31 -13.18
CA GLU A 259 39.87 25.99 -12.97
C GLU A 259 38.73 24.98 -12.72
N ILE A 260 38.84 23.78 -13.27
CA ILE A 260 37.93 22.64 -13.10
C ILE A 260 38.73 21.45 -12.60
N LYS A 261 38.32 20.83 -11.49
CA LYS A 261 38.90 19.57 -11.00
C LYS A 261 37.81 18.56 -10.71
N GLY A 262 37.78 17.48 -11.49
CA GLY A 262 36.93 16.31 -11.28
C GLY A 262 37.37 15.54 -10.04
N GLN A 263 36.44 14.80 -9.44
CA GLN A 263 36.73 13.93 -8.29
C GLN A 263 35.95 12.61 -8.41
N ASP A 264 36.55 11.54 -7.91
CA ASP A 264 35.90 10.23 -7.78
C ASP A 264 34.75 10.30 -6.76
N ASN A 265 33.67 9.57 -7.03
CA ASN A 265 32.50 9.52 -6.15
C ASN A 265 31.84 8.14 -6.18
N LYS A 266 31.75 7.46 -5.03
CA LYS A 266 31.17 6.10 -4.92
C LYS A 266 31.84 5.15 -5.95
N ASN A 267 31.10 4.70 -6.96
CA ASN A 267 31.58 3.84 -8.06
C ASN A 267 32.04 4.61 -9.32
N ILE A 268 32.05 5.95 -9.33
CA ILE A 268 32.54 6.78 -10.43
C ILE A 268 34.04 7.09 -10.25
N ARG A 269 34.81 6.96 -11.34
CA ARG A 269 36.21 7.41 -11.47
C ARG A 269 36.29 8.57 -12.46
N PHE A 270 36.76 9.74 -12.04
CA PHE A 270 36.70 10.97 -12.85
C PHE A 270 37.89 11.92 -12.60
N ALA A 271 38.94 11.76 -13.42
CA ALA A 271 40.22 12.46 -13.28
C ALA A 271 40.40 13.62 -14.27
N LEU A 272 39.57 14.67 -14.17
CA LEU A 272 39.70 15.90 -14.96
C LEU A 272 40.49 16.98 -14.17
N ASP A 273 41.50 17.61 -14.79
CA ASP A 273 42.15 18.82 -14.27
C ASP A 273 42.41 19.80 -15.43
N VAL A 274 41.70 20.94 -15.44
CA VAL A 274 41.72 21.93 -16.54
C VAL A 274 41.68 23.35 -15.99
N ALA A 275 42.69 24.15 -16.33
CA ALA A 275 42.70 25.60 -16.11
C ALA A 275 42.67 26.35 -17.45
N ARG A 276 41.76 27.32 -17.61
CA ARG A 276 41.61 28.14 -18.82
C ARG A 276 41.18 29.58 -18.52
N ALA A 277 41.30 30.42 -19.54
CA ALA A 277 40.74 31.76 -19.58
C ALA A 277 39.86 31.90 -20.83
N VAL A 278 38.80 32.71 -20.75
CA VAL A 278 37.79 32.91 -21.80
C VAL A 278 37.66 34.41 -22.08
N ALA A 279 37.73 34.81 -23.34
CA ALA A 279 37.63 36.21 -23.75
C ALA A 279 36.19 36.76 -23.55
N PRO A 280 36.01 38.09 -23.43
CA PRO A 280 34.68 38.70 -23.38
C PRO A 280 33.80 38.29 -24.57
N GLY A 281 32.62 37.72 -24.30
CA GLY A 281 31.68 37.25 -25.32
C GLY A 281 32.03 35.90 -25.97
N GLU A 282 33.08 35.21 -25.52
CA GLU A 282 33.46 33.88 -26.03
C GLU A 282 32.69 32.75 -25.30
N THR A 283 32.38 31.68 -26.04
CA THR A 283 31.89 30.41 -25.49
C THR A 283 32.92 29.31 -25.76
N VAL A 284 33.28 28.55 -24.73
CA VAL A 284 34.14 27.35 -24.83
C VAL A 284 33.42 26.11 -24.31
N ILE A 285 33.88 24.94 -24.76
CA ILE A 285 33.49 23.63 -24.21
C ILE A 285 34.73 22.93 -23.65
N VAL A 286 34.57 22.26 -22.52
CA VAL A 286 35.53 21.34 -21.92
C VAL A 286 34.86 19.97 -21.80
N GLU A 287 35.42 18.96 -22.45
CA GLU A 287 34.99 17.57 -22.27
C GLU A 287 35.85 16.88 -21.19
N GLY A 288 35.25 15.95 -20.46
CA GLY A 288 35.92 14.98 -19.61
C GLY A 288 35.27 13.60 -19.75
N GLU A 289 36.01 12.57 -19.37
CA GLU A 289 35.55 11.17 -19.43
C GLU A 289 35.59 10.56 -18.02
N PHE A 290 34.54 9.82 -17.66
CA PHE A 290 34.41 9.13 -16.37
C PHE A 290 34.08 7.65 -16.57
N HIS A 291 34.68 6.78 -15.74
CA HIS A 291 34.38 5.35 -15.74
C HIS A 291 33.38 5.02 -14.61
N LEU A 292 32.51 4.05 -14.85
CA LEU A 292 31.48 3.63 -13.92
C LEU A 292 31.73 2.18 -13.47
N ASP A 293 32.38 2.00 -12.32
CA ASP A 293 32.62 0.69 -11.70
C ASP A 293 31.28 -0.02 -11.36
N SER A 294 31.34 -1.34 -11.20
CA SER A 294 30.16 -2.15 -10.90
C SER A 294 29.53 -1.85 -9.53
N VAL A 295 28.22 -2.12 -9.42
CA VAL A 295 27.46 -2.06 -8.17
C VAL A 295 26.95 -3.45 -7.78
N GLN A 296 26.65 -3.63 -6.49
CA GLN A 296 26.12 -4.89 -5.94
C GLN A 296 24.60 -4.85 -5.69
N GLU A 297 24.00 -3.65 -5.71
CA GLU A 297 22.59 -3.39 -5.43
C GLU A 297 22.04 -2.36 -6.41
N GLU A 298 20.72 -2.31 -6.62
CA GLU A 298 20.08 -1.29 -7.45
C GLU A 298 20.09 0.10 -6.79
N GLN A 299 20.32 1.14 -7.58
CA GLN A 299 20.35 2.51 -7.07
C GLN A 299 18.95 2.99 -6.61
N SER A 300 18.79 3.18 -5.30
CA SER A 300 17.55 3.67 -4.71
C SER A 300 17.27 5.14 -5.08
N GLN A 301 16.08 5.39 -5.63
CA GLN A 301 15.62 6.73 -6.04
C GLN A 301 15.46 7.73 -4.87
N ASN A 302 15.25 7.22 -3.65
CA ASN A 302 15.09 8.04 -2.44
C ASN A 302 16.43 8.49 -1.82
N LYS A 303 17.56 8.08 -2.41
CA LYS A 303 18.92 8.46 -1.99
C LYS A 303 19.58 9.41 -3.00
N THR A 304 20.72 9.97 -2.63
CA THR A 304 21.64 10.69 -3.51
C THR A 304 22.41 9.68 -4.34
N HIS A 305 22.33 9.80 -5.65
CA HIS A 305 23.02 8.91 -6.59
C HIS A 305 24.54 9.12 -6.56
N PRO A 306 25.34 8.24 -7.19
CA PRO A 306 26.71 8.55 -7.61
C PRO A 306 26.72 9.79 -8.50
N VAL A 307 27.58 10.75 -8.17
CA VAL A 307 27.67 12.04 -8.89
C VAL A 307 28.95 12.16 -9.70
N VAL A 308 28.82 12.59 -10.95
CA VAL A 308 29.93 13.21 -11.68
C VAL A 308 30.11 14.59 -11.06
N THR A 309 31.13 14.73 -10.21
CA THR A 309 31.39 15.92 -9.40
C THR A 309 32.63 16.65 -9.86
N SER A 310 32.59 17.98 -9.81
CA SER A 310 33.71 18.85 -10.14
C SER A 310 33.74 20.07 -9.24
N THR A 311 34.90 20.37 -8.67
CA THR A 311 35.17 21.61 -7.94
C THR A 311 35.77 22.66 -8.86
N TRP A 312 35.31 23.90 -8.72
CA TRP A 312 35.64 25.01 -9.62
C TRP A 312 36.22 26.20 -8.86
N LEU A 313 37.08 26.96 -9.54
CA LEU A 313 37.48 28.33 -9.15
C LEU A 313 37.11 29.31 -10.27
N ILE A 314 35.94 29.94 -10.17
CA ILE A 314 35.43 30.90 -11.17
C ILE A 314 35.85 32.31 -10.73
N GLY A 315 36.75 32.95 -11.48
CA GLY A 315 37.31 34.26 -11.10
C GLY A 315 38.02 34.27 -9.73
N GLY A 316 38.45 33.10 -9.24
CA GLY A 316 39.01 32.91 -7.90
C GLY A 316 38.01 32.61 -6.78
N ARG A 317 36.70 32.49 -7.07
CA ARG A 317 35.64 32.10 -6.13
C ARG A 317 35.26 30.63 -6.32
N LYS A 318 35.00 29.88 -5.25
CA LYS A 318 34.61 28.46 -5.37
C LYS A 318 33.17 28.24 -5.83
N ALA A 319 32.99 27.17 -6.59
CA ALA A 319 31.72 26.49 -6.82
C ALA A 319 31.93 24.97 -6.89
N GLU A 320 30.87 24.19 -6.72
CA GLU A 320 30.83 22.74 -6.94
C GLU A 320 29.71 22.46 -7.95
N PHE A 321 30.01 21.72 -9.01
CA PHE A 321 29.05 21.28 -10.01
C PHE A 321 28.93 19.76 -9.96
N ARG A 322 27.70 19.26 -9.86
CA ARG A 322 27.35 17.86 -9.58
C ARG A 322 26.11 17.45 -10.34
N MET A 323 26.20 16.35 -11.08
CA MET A 323 25.07 15.70 -11.72
C MET A 323 25.07 14.22 -11.36
N GLY A 324 23.94 13.71 -10.88
CA GLY A 324 23.79 12.31 -10.48
C GLY A 324 23.45 11.44 -11.67
N VAL A 325 24.00 10.22 -11.69
CA VAL A 325 23.67 9.18 -12.67
C VAL A 325 23.22 7.93 -11.93
N ALA A 326 22.25 7.20 -12.45
CA ALA A 326 21.80 5.93 -11.89
C ALA A 326 22.60 4.78 -12.53
N PRO A 327 23.50 4.09 -11.79
CA PRO A 327 24.12 2.87 -12.29
C PRO A 327 23.05 1.79 -12.47
N LYS A 328 23.05 1.16 -13.65
CA LYS A 328 22.23 0.00 -13.97
C LYS A 328 23.10 -1.25 -14.12
N PHE A 329 22.58 -2.39 -13.68
CA PHE A 329 23.06 -3.68 -14.15
C PHE A 329 22.83 -3.82 -15.66
N PRO A 330 23.70 -4.51 -16.42
CA PRO A 330 23.50 -4.73 -17.86
C PRO A 330 22.11 -5.32 -18.20
N ALA A 331 21.61 -6.22 -17.36
CA ALA A 331 20.18 -6.51 -17.25
C ALA A 331 19.76 -6.76 -15.80
N LYS A 332 18.49 -6.53 -15.51
CA LYS A 332 17.82 -7.01 -14.30
C LYS A 332 17.24 -8.40 -14.60
N ILE A 333 17.52 -9.39 -13.76
CA ILE A 333 17.09 -10.79 -13.96
C ILE A 333 16.42 -11.33 -12.71
N ASN A 334 15.13 -11.61 -12.80
CA ASN A 334 14.28 -12.06 -11.69
C ASN A 334 13.58 -13.39 -12.03
N THR A 335 13.34 -14.22 -11.01
CA THR A 335 12.62 -15.50 -11.09
C THR A 335 11.13 -15.32 -10.78
N ALA A 336 10.25 -15.84 -11.64
CA ALA A 336 8.81 -15.91 -11.41
C ALA A 336 8.33 -17.36 -11.52
N LEU A 337 7.54 -17.83 -10.54
CA LEU A 337 7.00 -19.19 -10.50
C LEU A 337 5.45 -19.11 -10.46
N PRO A 338 4.75 -19.30 -11.60
CA PRO A 338 3.30 -19.09 -11.66
C PRO A 338 2.47 -20.14 -10.89
N VAL A 339 3.02 -21.35 -10.71
CA VAL A 339 2.29 -22.49 -10.14
C VAL A 339 2.48 -22.54 -8.62
N LYS A 340 1.38 -22.38 -7.87
CA LYS A 340 1.38 -22.36 -6.39
C LYS A 340 1.58 -23.74 -5.73
N GLU A 341 1.46 -24.82 -6.50
CA GLU A 341 1.73 -26.20 -6.07
C GLU A 341 2.73 -26.88 -7.01
N LEU A 342 3.86 -27.36 -6.47
CA LEU A 342 4.80 -28.20 -7.21
C LEU A 342 4.69 -29.66 -6.79
N TYR A 343 5.05 -30.56 -7.71
CA TYR A 343 4.95 -32.01 -7.54
C TYR A 343 6.28 -32.66 -7.96
N THR A 344 6.86 -33.51 -7.11
CA THR A 344 8.07 -34.29 -7.44
C THR A 344 7.85 -35.22 -8.63
N SER A 345 8.86 -35.36 -9.48
CA SER A 345 8.85 -36.15 -10.72
C SER A 345 7.84 -35.69 -11.79
N VAL A 346 7.24 -34.50 -11.62
CA VAL A 346 6.41 -33.84 -12.65
C VAL A 346 7.21 -32.67 -13.23
N PRO A 347 7.26 -32.51 -14.57
CA PRO A 347 7.86 -31.32 -15.18
C PRO A 347 7.09 -30.04 -14.82
N ALA A 348 7.82 -28.98 -14.52
CA ALA A 348 7.29 -27.65 -14.23
C ALA A 348 8.16 -26.56 -14.91
N GLU A 349 7.63 -25.35 -15.02
CA GLU A 349 8.32 -24.21 -15.65
C GLU A 349 8.58 -23.09 -14.63
N LEU A 350 9.82 -22.59 -14.63
CA LEU A 350 10.22 -21.37 -13.94
C LEU A 350 10.42 -20.30 -15.02
N TYR A 351 9.91 -19.09 -14.81
CA TYR A 351 10.05 -17.99 -15.77
C TYR A 351 11.18 -17.07 -15.35
N LEU A 352 12.18 -16.90 -16.21
CA LEU A 352 13.26 -15.94 -16.01
C LEU A 352 12.90 -14.64 -16.72
N ASN A 353 12.47 -13.66 -15.94
CA ASN A 353 12.21 -12.29 -16.38
C ASN A 353 13.53 -11.55 -16.55
N VAL A 354 13.75 -10.94 -17.72
CA VAL A 354 14.97 -10.20 -18.07
C VAL A 354 14.60 -8.84 -18.65
N GLU A 355 15.13 -7.77 -18.07
CA GLU A 355 14.98 -6.38 -18.51
C GLU A 355 16.35 -5.83 -18.90
N ASN A 356 16.53 -5.52 -20.19
CA ASN A 356 17.77 -5.01 -20.77
C ASN A 356 17.91 -3.50 -20.49
N ASN A 357 19.00 -3.07 -19.85
CA ASN A 357 19.24 -1.66 -19.57
C ASN A 357 20.05 -0.92 -20.65
N PHE A 358 20.59 -1.61 -21.67
CA PHE A 358 21.27 -0.98 -22.79
C PHE A 358 20.31 -0.27 -23.75
N ASP A 359 20.84 0.76 -24.40
CA ASP A 359 20.20 1.52 -25.50
C ASP A 359 20.24 0.75 -26.83
N SER A 360 20.84 -0.45 -26.84
CA SER A 360 20.98 -1.36 -27.97
C SER A 360 20.27 -2.69 -27.70
N GLU A 361 19.99 -3.45 -28.76
CA GLU A 361 19.76 -4.89 -28.60
C GLU A 361 20.99 -5.53 -27.94
N ALA A 362 20.76 -6.46 -27.01
CA ALA A 362 21.81 -7.18 -26.32
C ALA A 362 21.48 -8.67 -26.20
N VAL A 363 22.52 -9.52 -26.28
CA VAL A 363 22.43 -10.95 -26.03
C VAL A 363 22.94 -11.25 -24.63
N PHE A 364 22.11 -11.89 -23.81
CA PHE A 364 22.47 -12.34 -22.47
C PHE A 364 22.69 -13.85 -22.51
N THR A 365 23.78 -14.33 -21.92
CA THR A 365 24.11 -15.76 -21.82
C THR A 365 24.61 -16.10 -20.42
N PHE A 366 24.09 -17.18 -19.84
CA PHE A 366 24.50 -17.73 -18.55
C PHE A 366 24.08 -19.21 -18.42
N ASP A 367 24.80 -19.98 -17.60
CA ASP A 367 24.41 -21.34 -17.25
C ASP A 367 23.77 -21.37 -15.86
N LEU A 368 22.63 -22.06 -15.72
CA LEU A 368 21.99 -22.33 -14.43
C LEU A 368 22.85 -23.33 -13.61
N PRO A 369 23.21 -23.00 -12.36
CA PRO A 369 23.79 -23.94 -11.41
C PRO A 369 22.91 -25.17 -11.16
N GLU A 370 23.58 -26.32 -10.96
CA GLU A 370 22.97 -27.61 -10.60
C GLU A 370 22.68 -27.70 -9.09
N GLU A 371 21.65 -28.47 -8.73
CA GLU A 371 21.30 -28.80 -7.35
C GLU A 371 20.98 -30.30 -7.25
N GLU A 372 21.08 -30.87 -6.05
CA GLU A 372 20.69 -32.28 -5.83
C GLU A 372 19.16 -32.48 -5.89
N PHE A 373 18.37 -31.44 -5.56
CA PHE A 373 16.92 -31.52 -5.41
C PHE A 373 16.12 -31.28 -6.69
N LEU A 374 16.72 -30.75 -7.76
CA LEU A 374 16.04 -30.44 -9.02
C LEU A 374 16.90 -30.83 -10.23
N GLU A 375 16.25 -31.05 -11.36
CA GLU A 375 16.90 -31.33 -12.65
C GLU A 375 16.40 -30.35 -13.70
N TRP A 376 17.29 -29.52 -14.25
CA TRP A 376 17.01 -28.63 -15.37
C TRP A 376 16.92 -29.44 -16.67
N ALA A 377 15.91 -29.18 -17.50
CA ALA A 377 15.80 -29.80 -18.83
C ALA A 377 16.86 -29.23 -19.80
N GLU A 378 17.14 -27.93 -19.69
CA GLU A 378 18.26 -27.26 -20.34
C GLU A 378 18.87 -26.26 -19.34
N ARG A 379 20.20 -26.28 -19.19
CA ARG A 379 20.93 -25.43 -18.23
C ARG A 379 21.40 -24.11 -18.83
N SER A 380 21.68 -24.08 -20.14
CA SER A 380 22.31 -22.92 -20.78
C SER A 380 21.24 -21.96 -21.28
N VAL A 381 21.12 -20.81 -20.62
CA VAL A 381 20.14 -19.78 -20.96
C VAL A 381 20.80 -18.76 -21.89
N ARG A 382 20.24 -18.64 -23.10
CA ARG A 382 20.65 -17.63 -24.08
C ARG A 382 19.42 -16.91 -24.62
N LEU A 383 19.38 -15.60 -24.49
CA LEU A 383 18.29 -14.77 -25.01
C LEU A 383 18.79 -13.46 -25.61
N THR A 384 18.11 -13.02 -26.66
CA THR A 384 18.28 -11.68 -27.26
C THR A 384 17.15 -10.79 -26.78
N VAL A 385 17.47 -9.63 -26.22
CA VAL A 385 16.48 -8.67 -25.71
C VAL A 385 16.67 -7.32 -26.40
N PRO A 386 15.61 -6.69 -26.94
CA PRO A 386 15.69 -5.37 -27.58
C PRO A 386 16.21 -4.26 -26.65
N ALA A 387 16.62 -3.13 -27.24
CA ALA A 387 16.99 -1.90 -26.52
C ALA A 387 15.92 -1.46 -25.52
N LYS A 388 16.30 -1.23 -24.25
CA LYS A 388 15.40 -0.98 -23.11
C LYS A 388 14.20 -1.96 -23.03
N GLY A 389 14.40 -3.17 -23.53
CA GLY A 389 13.37 -4.18 -23.74
C GLY A 389 13.21 -5.16 -22.58
N LYS A 390 12.08 -5.86 -22.58
CA LYS A 390 11.70 -6.87 -21.60
C LYS A 390 11.44 -8.21 -22.28
N ALA A 391 11.87 -9.28 -21.66
CA ALA A 391 11.62 -10.65 -22.11
C ALA A 391 11.40 -11.57 -20.90
N SER A 392 10.68 -12.66 -21.11
CA SER A 392 10.52 -13.73 -20.14
C SER A 392 10.77 -15.06 -20.83
N VAL A 393 11.69 -15.87 -20.33
CA VAL A 393 12.01 -17.19 -20.89
C VAL A 393 11.63 -18.30 -19.89
N PRO A 394 10.77 -19.26 -20.28
CA PRO A 394 10.50 -20.43 -19.45
C PRO A 394 11.72 -21.36 -19.47
N VAL A 395 12.19 -21.75 -18.29
CA VAL A 395 13.19 -22.81 -18.09
C VAL A 395 12.50 -23.98 -17.40
N ALA A 396 12.42 -25.11 -18.12
CA ALA A 396 11.75 -26.30 -17.64
C ALA A 396 12.64 -27.08 -16.65
N PHE A 397 12.04 -27.57 -15.56
CA PHE A 397 12.70 -28.35 -14.53
C PHE A 397 11.83 -29.52 -14.06
N THR A 398 12.43 -30.46 -13.35
CA THR A 398 11.71 -31.54 -12.64
C THR A 398 12.27 -31.65 -11.23
N LEU A 399 11.40 -31.63 -10.22
CA LEU A 399 11.83 -31.80 -8.82
C LEU A 399 12.12 -33.26 -8.51
N ARG A 400 13.34 -33.53 -8.01
CA ARG A 400 13.73 -34.79 -7.37
C ARG A 400 13.31 -34.81 -5.90
N SER A 401 13.36 -33.65 -5.25
CA SER A 401 12.75 -33.33 -3.96
C SER A 401 12.38 -31.85 -3.90
N TYR A 402 11.62 -31.43 -2.89
CA TYR A 402 11.35 -30.00 -2.64
C TYR A 402 12.58 -29.31 -2.04
N GLY A 403 12.76 -28.01 -2.32
CA GLY A 403 13.96 -27.28 -1.92
C GLY A 403 13.87 -25.76 -2.10
N LEU A 404 14.97 -25.07 -1.82
CA LEU A 404 15.13 -23.63 -2.05
C LEU A 404 16.26 -23.44 -3.06
N TYR A 405 15.96 -22.87 -4.22
CA TYR A 405 16.99 -22.41 -5.14
C TYR A 405 17.44 -21.02 -4.67
N SER A 406 18.74 -20.83 -4.46
CA SER A 406 19.32 -19.53 -4.08
C SER A 406 20.79 -19.52 -4.48
N ARG A 407 21.08 -18.97 -5.66
CA ARG A 407 22.42 -19.02 -6.28
C ARG A 407 22.78 -17.72 -6.98
N GLU A 408 24.04 -17.37 -6.85
CA GLU A 408 24.69 -16.39 -7.72
C GLU A 408 24.97 -17.01 -9.08
N VAL A 409 24.79 -16.21 -10.13
CA VAL A 409 24.98 -16.57 -11.53
C VAL A 409 25.76 -15.45 -12.20
N GLU A 410 26.90 -15.79 -12.81
CA GLU A 410 27.62 -14.87 -13.69
C GLU A 410 26.93 -14.82 -15.05
N VAL A 411 26.65 -13.60 -15.52
CA VAL A 411 25.89 -13.31 -16.74
C VAL A 411 26.77 -12.49 -17.67
N THR A 412 27.04 -13.04 -18.85
CA THR A 412 27.72 -12.32 -19.93
C THR A 412 26.67 -11.57 -20.77
N ALA A 413 26.79 -10.25 -20.83
CA ALA A 413 25.97 -9.40 -21.68
C ALA A 413 26.78 -8.88 -22.87
N VAL A 414 26.30 -9.16 -24.09
CA VAL A 414 26.89 -8.70 -25.35
C VAL A 414 25.93 -7.70 -26.02
N PRO A 415 26.06 -6.39 -25.74
CA PRO A 415 25.36 -5.34 -26.48
C PRO A 415 25.85 -5.25 -27.94
N THR A 416 25.04 -4.65 -28.81
CA THR A 416 25.35 -4.51 -30.25
C THR A 416 26.14 -3.24 -30.60
N ASP A 417 26.25 -2.27 -29.68
CA ASP A 417 26.98 -1.01 -29.85
C ASP A 417 28.29 -0.89 -29.04
N ARG A 418 28.48 -1.74 -28.02
CA ARG A 418 29.53 -1.64 -26.99
C ARG A 418 30.32 -2.95 -26.86
N GLN A 419 31.28 -2.97 -25.92
CA GLN A 419 32.00 -4.19 -25.56
C GLN A 419 31.16 -5.08 -24.63
N GLU A 420 31.57 -6.35 -24.52
CA GLU A 420 31.03 -7.34 -23.61
C GLU A 420 31.20 -6.93 -22.13
N VAL A 421 30.17 -7.15 -21.32
CA VAL A 421 30.17 -6.87 -19.88
C VAL A 421 29.66 -8.09 -19.11
N SER A 422 30.49 -8.66 -18.23
CA SER A 422 30.06 -9.65 -17.25
C SER A 422 29.54 -8.97 -15.97
N PHE A 423 28.50 -9.54 -15.36
CA PHE A 423 28.00 -9.15 -14.05
C PHE A 423 27.41 -10.35 -13.30
N THR A 424 27.35 -10.29 -11.97
CA THR A 424 26.69 -11.31 -11.15
C THR A 424 25.26 -10.88 -10.82
N THR A 425 24.31 -11.82 -10.87
CA THR A 425 22.97 -11.69 -10.30
C THR A 425 22.66 -12.86 -9.38
N LYS A 426 21.69 -12.73 -8.47
CA LYS A 426 21.27 -13.78 -7.54
C LYS A 426 19.85 -14.25 -7.86
N LEU A 427 19.73 -15.45 -8.40
CA LEU A 427 18.45 -16.09 -8.67
C LEU A 427 17.99 -16.83 -7.42
N SER A 428 16.75 -16.62 -6.99
CA SER A 428 16.19 -17.37 -5.85
C SER A 428 14.70 -17.65 -6.00
N VAL A 429 14.29 -18.88 -5.69
CA VAL A 429 12.90 -19.34 -5.74
C VAL A 429 12.68 -20.50 -4.79
N LEU A 430 11.60 -20.42 -4.01
CA LEU A 430 11.18 -21.45 -3.07
C LEU A 430 10.36 -22.53 -3.80
N MET A 431 10.92 -23.72 -4.00
CA MET A 431 10.28 -24.83 -4.70
C MET A 431 9.55 -25.75 -3.71
N LYS A 432 8.42 -25.25 -3.18
CA LYS A 432 7.63 -25.84 -2.09
C LYS A 432 6.61 -26.89 -2.57
N GLY A 433 6.30 -27.84 -1.68
CA GLY A 433 5.19 -28.79 -1.80
C GLY A 433 4.74 -29.25 -0.42
N THR A 434 4.22 -30.48 -0.31
CA THR A 434 3.67 -31.02 0.95
C THR A 434 4.70 -31.72 1.86
N GLN A 435 5.97 -31.77 1.46
CA GLN A 435 7.02 -32.53 2.15
C GLN A 435 8.40 -31.82 2.08
N GLY A 436 9.37 -32.37 2.80
CA GLY A 436 10.76 -31.91 2.81
C GLY A 436 11.11 -31.09 4.05
N ARG A 437 12.41 -30.87 4.26
CA ARG A 437 12.94 -30.04 5.34
C ARG A 437 14.24 -29.36 4.88
N TYR A 438 14.21 -28.04 4.74
CA TYR A 438 15.26 -27.22 4.14
C TYR A 438 15.03 -25.74 4.49
N GLY A 439 15.91 -24.86 4.05
CA GLY A 439 15.72 -23.42 4.20
C GLY A 439 16.97 -22.61 3.90
N GLY A 440 16.85 -21.28 3.99
CA GLY A 440 17.91 -20.33 3.65
C GLY A 440 17.35 -18.98 3.23
N GLU A 441 18.11 -18.27 2.41
CA GLU A 441 17.81 -16.92 1.94
C GLU A 441 17.00 -16.93 0.63
N ASN A 442 15.87 -16.24 0.59
CA ASN A 442 14.93 -16.20 -0.55
C ASN A 442 14.52 -14.76 -0.87
N GLY A 443 15.33 -14.04 -1.64
CA GLY A 443 15.11 -12.61 -1.91
C GLY A 443 15.12 -11.77 -0.63
N GLU A 444 14.07 -10.99 -0.37
CA GLU A 444 13.96 -10.10 0.80
C GLU A 444 13.61 -10.79 2.14
N GLN A 445 13.64 -12.13 2.18
CA GLN A 445 13.25 -12.92 3.34
C GLN A 445 14.16 -14.13 3.58
N TRP A 446 14.15 -14.62 4.81
CA TRP A 446 14.67 -15.93 5.20
C TRP A 446 13.51 -16.92 5.34
N VAL A 447 13.69 -18.15 4.88
CA VAL A 447 12.62 -19.17 4.87
C VAL A 447 13.13 -20.50 5.43
N ALA A 448 12.38 -21.10 6.35
CA ALA A 448 12.63 -22.43 6.92
C ALA A 448 11.41 -23.34 6.73
N VAL A 449 11.56 -24.43 5.98
CA VAL A 449 10.47 -25.34 5.58
C VAL A 449 10.53 -26.64 6.37
N ASN A 450 9.37 -27.14 6.80
CA ASN A 450 9.21 -28.49 7.36
C ASN A 450 7.83 -29.08 6.99
N GLY A 451 7.82 -30.19 6.25
CA GLY A 451 6.60 -30.77 5.71
C GLY A 451 5.93 -29.85 4.69
N ALA A 452 4.62 -29.61 4.84
CA ALA A 452 3.86 -28.65 4.03
C ALA A 452 3.97 -27.20 4.52
N PHE A 453 4.65 -26.96 5.65
CA PHE A 453 4.69 -25.68 6.33
C PHE A 453 6.02 -24.98 6.07
N SER A 454 5.99 -23.65 5.92
CA SER A 454 7.19 -22.82 5.92
C SER A 454 7.04 -21.68 6.91
N LEU A 455 8.12 -21.39 7.62
CA LEU A 455 8.32 -20.18 8.41
C LEU A 455 9.08 -19.19 7.55
N HIS A 456 8.70 -17.93 7.61
CA HIS A 456 9.27 -16.82 6.85
C HIS A 456 9.69 -15.72 7.83
N MET A 457 10.75 -14.98 7.50
CA MET A 457 11.20 -13.80 8.24
C MET A 457 11.65 -12.71 7.26
N SER A 458 11.09 -11.50 7.35
CA SER A 458 11.55 -10.36 6.54
C SER A 458 12.96 -9.92 6.94
N LYS A 459 13.84 -9.69 5.96
CA LYS A 459 15.16 -9.05 6.18
C LYS A 459 15.05 -7.59 6.59
N GLN A 460 13.96 -6.90 6.22
CA GLN A 460 13.82 -5.45 6.40
C GLN A 460 13.03 -5.08 7.67
N GLU A 461 12.11 -5.93 8.11
CA GLU A 461 11.19 -5.63 9.23
C GLU A 461 11.27 -6.63 10.40
N ASN A 462 12.00 -7.74 10.21
CA ASN A 462 12.12 -8.86 11.16
C ASN A 462 10.78 -9.42 11.69
N ASN A 463 9.67 -9.16 10.99
CA ASN A 463 8.41 -9.87 11.22
C ASN A 463 8.55 -11.32 10.73
N MET A 464 7.89 -12.24 11.44
CA MET A 464 7.93 -13.67 11.16
C MET A 464 6.52 -14.22 11.02
N TRP A 465 6.23 -14.92 9.92
CA TRP A 465 4.93 -15.57 9.70
C TRP A 465 5.13 -17.01 9.21
N ILE A 466 4.04 -17.79 9.21
CA ILE A 466 4.04 -19.17 8.76
C ILE A 466 3.09 -19.29 7.57
N GLU A 467 3.35 -20.21 6.66
CA GLU A 467 2.52 -20.45 5.48
C GLU A 467 2.26 -21.95 5.26
N TYR A 468 1.01 -22.27 4.94
CA TYR A 468 0.59 -23.55 4.35
C TYR A 468 -0.06 -23.24 2.98
N PRO A 469 0.22 -24.00 1.91
CA PRO A 469 -0.33 -23.73 0.57
C PRO A 469 -1.87 -23.58 0.59
N GLY A 470 -2.37 -22.45 0.09
CA GLY A 470 -3.81 -22.14 0.07
C GLY A 470 -4.43 -21.74 1.42
N SER A 471 -3.65 -21.64 2.51
CA SER A 471 -4.17 -21.16 3.79
C SER A 471 -3.98 -19.64 3.95
N VAL A 472 -5.00 -18.97 4.49
CA VAL A 472 -4.98 -17.55 4.84
C VAL A 472 -5.11 -17.43 6.36
N HIS A 473 -4.26 -16.62 7.00
CA HIS A 473 -4.42 -16.25 8.41
C HIS A 473 -3.66 -14.96 8.77
N THR A 474 -4.20 -14.20 9.72
CA THR A 474 -3.65 -12.95 10.25
C THR A 474 -2.75 -13.19 11.47
N PHE A 475 -1.75 -14.06 11.31
CA PHE A 475 -0.76 -14.37 12.36
C PHE A 475 0.67 -14.07 11.92
N TRP A 476 1.37 -13.32 12.76
CA TRP A 476 2.80 -13.05 12.66
C TRP A 476 3.37 -12.73 14.05
N TRP A 477 4.63 -13.07 14.31
CA TRP A 477 5.44 -12.43 15.35
C TRP A 477 6.09 -11.16 14.79
N THR A 478 6.39 -10.18 15.64
CA THR A 478 7.23 -9.02 15.27
C THR A 478 8.63 -9.17 15.85
N TYR A 479 9.51 -8.24 15.49
CA TYR A 479 10.78 -8.00 16.17
C TYR A 479 10.61 -7.89 17.70
N PRO A 480 11.60 -8.32 18.50
CA PRO A 480 11.60 -8.15 19.96
C PRO A 480 11.72 -6.68 20.34
N LYS A 481 11.16 -6.28 21.49
CA LYS A 481 11.41 -4.96 22.09
C LYS A 481 12.05 -5.11 23.48
N LEU A 482 13.24 -4.53 23.70
CA LEU A 482 14.06 -4.72 24.91
C LEU A 482 13.93 -3.53 25.88
N GLY A 483 14.08 -3.78 27.19
CA GLY A 483 14.18 -2.73 28.21
C GLY A 483 12.84 -2.12 28.65
N LYS A 484 12.90 -1.00 29.38
CA LYS A 484 11.76 -0.14 29.75
C LYS A 484 12.20 1.34 29.74
N PRO A 485 11.66 2.21 28.85
CA PRO A 485 10.69 1.92 27.78
C PRO A 485 11.20 0.85 26.81
N PHE A 486 10.28 0.16 26.14
CA PHE A 486 10.59 -0.93 25.22
C PHE A 486 11.15 -0.37 23.90
N ALA A 487 12.42 -0.64 23.62
CA ALA A 487 13.14 -0.15 22.45
C ALA A 487 12.64 -0.76 21.14
N GLU A 488 12.66 0.04 20.06
CA GLU A 488 12.30 -0.38 18.70
C GLU A 488 13.51 -0.52 17.77
N GLU A 489 14.74 -0.60 18.33
CA GLU A 489 15.99 -0.75 17.57
C GLU A 489 15.94 -1.92 16.57
N PHE A 490 15.26 -3.02 16.92
CA PHE A 490 15.13 -4.21 16.08
C PHE A 490 14.05 -4.11 14.99
N SER A 491 13.33 -2.99 14.87
CA SER A 491 12.25 -2.80 13.88
C SER A 491 12.73 -2.78 12.43
N LYS A 492 13.98 -2.33 12.20
CA LYS A 492 14.61 -2.23 10.86
C LYS A 492 16.08 -2.63 10.84
N LYS A 493 16.59 -3.16 11.95
CA LYS A 493 17.97 -3.61 12.09
C LYS A 493 18.10 -5.05 11.60
N GLN A 494 18.83 -5.27 10.52
CA GLN A 494 19.11 -6.61 10.01
C GLN A 494 19.76 -7.48 11.08
N ALA A 495 19.42 -8.78 11.10
CA ALA A 495 20.10 -9.75 11.94
C ALA A 495 21.59 -9.86 11.58
N LYS A 496 22.45 -9.89 12.60
CA LYS A 496 23.90 -10.10 12.49
C LYS A 496 24.24 -11.49 11.92
N GLU A 497 23.42 -12.48 12.25
CA GLU A 497 23.56 -13.87 11.84
C GLU A 497 22.18 -14.52 11.79
N VAL A 498 21.92 -15.36 10.78
CA VAL A 498 20.70 -16.16 10.66
C VAL A 498 21.07 -17.61 10.37
N ASN A 499 20.69 -18.52 11.25
CA ASN A 499 20.98 -19.96 11.14
C ASN A 499 19.68 -20.74 10.94
N ILE A 500 19.67 -21.65 9.96
CA ILE A 500 18.50 -22.49 9.65
C ILE A 500 18.96 -23.95 9.57
N TYR A 501 18.49 -24.80 10.49
CA TYR A 501 18.99 -26.17 10.67
C TYR A 501 17.94 -27.13 11.26
N PRO A 502 18.07 -28.45 11.02
CA PRO A 502 17.17 -29.45 11.59
C PRO A 502 17.48 -29.77 13.06
N GLU A 503 16.46 -29.84 13.91
CA GLU A 503 16.57 -30.29 15.31
C GLU A 503 15.48 -31.31 15.62
N GLY A 504 15.84 -32.60 15.74
CA GLY A 504 14.86 -33.68 15.93
C GLY A 504 13.86 -33.75 14.77
N GLU A 505 12.57 -33.59 15.08
CA GLU A 505 11.47 -33.51 14.10
C GLU A 505 11.21 -32.08 13.59
N ASN A 506 11.91 -31.07 14.13
CA ASN A 506 11.72 -29.67 13.79
C ASN A 506 12.72 -29.18 12.73
N GLN A 507 12.39 -28.07 12.10
CA GLN A 507 13.32 -27.16 11.44
C GLN A 507 13.40 -25.89 12.30
N VAL A 508 14.61 -25.48 12.65
CA VAL A 508 14.87 -24.29 13.48
C VAL A 508 15.26 -23.13 12.58
N LEU A 509 14.79 -21.93 12.91
CA LEU A 509 15.33 -20.66 12.45
C LEU A 509 15.78 -19.86 13.68
N GLU A 510 17.06 -19.52 13.72
CA GLU A 510 17.65 -18.60 14.70
C GLU A 510 18.06 -17.30 14.01
N ALA A 511 17.77 -16.15 14.61
CA ALA A 511 18.21 -14.84 14.15
C ALA A 511 18.84 -14.05 15.31
N LEU A 512 20.13 -13.72 15.19
CA LEU A 512 20.93 -13.03 16.21
C LEU A 512 20.99 -11.53 15.94
N TYR A 513 20.82 -10.73 16.99
CA TYR A 513 20.89 -9.27 16.96
C TYR A 513 21.75 -8.76 18.12
N GLU A 514 22.62 -7.78 17.86
CA GLU A 514 23.30 -7.00 18.89
C GLU A 514 22.44 -5.77 19.26
N SER A 515 22.33 -5.44 20.54
CA SER A 515 21.65 -4.21 21.00
C SER A 515 22.61 -3.01 20.95
N GLU A 516 22.16 -1.92 20.32
CA GLU A 516 22.76 -0.59 20.37
C GLU A 516 22.27 0.20 21.58
N ASP A 517 20.98 0.09 21.93
CA ASP A 517 20.40 0.78 23.10
C ASP A 517 20.90 0.18 24.43
N PHE A 518 21.28 -1.11 24.44
CA PHE A 518 21.83 -1.82 25.60
C PHE A 518 23.18 -2.50 25.24
N PRO A 519 24.28 -1.75 24.99
CA PRO A 519 25.53 -2.28 24.45
C PRO A 519 26.07 -3.49 25.21
N GLY A 520 26.47 -4.55 24.49
CA GLY A 520 26.90 -5.82 25.10
C GLY A 520 25.74 -6.70 25.61
N ILE A 521 24.50 -6.43 25.16
CA ILE A 521 23.43 -7.42 25.13
C ILE A 521 23.27 -7.93 23.70
N GLU A 522 23.17 -9.25 23.56
CA GLU A 522 22.73 -9.92 22.33
C GLU A 522 21.34 -10.53 22.56
N ILE A 523 20.48 -10.46 21.54
CA ILE A 523 19.19 -11.15 21.51
C ILE A 523 19.20 -12.11 20.34
N LYS A 524 18.97 -13.40 20.60
CA LYS A 524 18.71 -14.38 19.56
C LYS A 524 17.22 -14.74 19.57
N SER A 525 16.54 -14.56 18.45
CA SER A 525 15.15 -14.98 18.25
C SER A 525 15.12 -16.38 17.65
N VAL A 526 14.38 -17.32 18.22
CA VAL A 526 14.41 -18.75 17.86
C VAL A 526 13.00 -19.27 17.63
N VAL A 527 12.72 -19.76 16.42
CA VAL A 527 11.50 -20.49 16.07
C VAL A 527 11.84 -21.95 15.75
N LYS A 528 11.07 -22.89 16.27
CA LYS A 528 11.14 -24.32 15.96
C LYS A 528 9.85 -24.78 15.29
N LEU A 529 9.88 -24.96 13.96
CA LEU A 529 8.74 -25.38 13.14
C LEU A 529 8.70 -26.91 13.00
N SER A 530 7.60 -27.53 13.39
CA SER A 530 7.35 -28.96 13.24
C SER A 530 6.54 -29.27 11.97
N ALA A 531 6.74 -30.45 11.37
CA ALA A 531 6.09 -30.86 10.12
C ALA A 531 4.55 -31.00 10.18
N ASN A 532 3.97 -30.90 11.38
CA ASN A 532 2.52 -30.92 11.62
C ASN A 532 1.90 -29.51 11.78
N GLY A 533 2.67 -28.45 11.57
CA GLY A 533 2.22 -27.06 11.64
C GLY A 533 2.31 -26.40 13.02
N ILE A 534 2.81 -27.10 14.04
CA ILE A 534 3.16 -26.49 15.33
C ILE A 534 4.49 -25.74 15.20
N ALA A 535 4.55 -24.50 15.70
CA ALA A 535 5.77 -23.72 15.82
C ALA A 535 5.93 -23.16 17.25
N GLU A 536 7.08 -23.41 17.86
CA GLU A 536 7.47 -22.89 19.17
C GLU A 536 8.46 -21.72 18.98
N PHE A 537 8.17 -20.56 19.58
CA PHE A 537 8.98 -19.34 19.46
C PHE A 537 9.40 -18.79 20.83
N TYR A 538 10.66 -18.42 20.97
CA TYR A 538 11.23 -17.76 22.14
C TYR A 538 12.42 -16.88 21.76
N HIS A 539 12.94 -16.11 22.73
CA HIS A 539 14.20 -15.38 22.61
C HIS A 539 15.21 -15.88 23.64
N GLU A 540 16.50 -15.82 23.31
CA GLU A 540 17.63 -16.00 24.22
C GLU A 540 18.34 -14.64 24.35
N ILE A 541 18.50 -14.13 25.57
CA ILE A 541 19.11 -12.83 25.84
C ILE A 541 20.46 -13.07 26.54
N GLY A 542 21.55 -12.81 25.83
CA GLY A 542 22.92 -12.98 26.31
C GLY A 542 23.53 -11.66 26.81
N ASN A 543 24.15 -11.68 27.98
CA ASN A 543 24.97 -10.57 28.48
C ASN A 543 26.45 -10.85 28.18
N THR A 544 27.01 -10.21 27.15
CA THR A 544 28.41 -10.38 26.74
C THR A 544 29.37 -9.49 27.54
N ARG A 545 28.87 -8.68 28.48
CA ARG A 545 29.67 -7.85 29.39
C ARG A 545 30.39 -8.72 30.43
N SER A 546 31.50 -8.20 30.96
CA SER A 546 32.23 -8.78 32.10
C SER A 546 31.58 -8.51 33.48
N ALA A 547 30.38 -7.93 33.52
CA ALA A 547 29.64 -7.58 34.74
C ALA A 547 28.14 -7.95 34.63
N GLU A 548 27.50 -8.20 35.77
CA GLU A 548 26.04 -8.33 35.88
C GLU A 548 25.34 -7.01 35.50
N LEU A 549 24.12 -7.10 34.95
CA LEU A 549 23.29 -5.91 34.70
C LEU A 549 22.90 -5.20 36.02
N GLU A 550 23.10 -3.88 36.06
CA GLU A 550 22.77 -3.06 37.24
C GLU A 550 21.26 -2.97 37.49
N GLU A 551 20.44 -3.10 36.45
CA GLU A 551 18.97 -3.06 36.51
C GLU A 551 18.33 -4.37 36.00
N ASN A 552 17.06 -4.58 36.34
CA ASN A 552 16.30 -5.71 35.84
C ASN A 552 15.96 -5.52 34.36
N MET A 553 16.38 -6.46 33.52
CA MET A 553 16.01 -6.48 32.11
C MET A 553 14.58 -7.00 31.91
N PHE A 554 13.91 -6.43 30.92
CA PHE A 554 12.58 -6.84 30.46
C PHE A 554 12.62 -7.01 28.95
N LEU A 555 11.76 -7.87 28.40
CA LEU A 555 11.54 -7.98 26.96
C LEU A 555 10.05 -8.10 26.68
N MET A 556 9.56 -7.43 25.65
CA MET A 556 8.20 -7.61 25.12
C MET A 556 8.28 -8.45 23.84
N THR A 557 7.59 -9.59 23.85
CA THR A 557 7.39 -10.44 22.68
C THR A 557 6.04 -10.10 22.07
N ASN A 558 6.03 -9.54 20.85
CA ASN A 558 4.82 -9.06 20.18
C ASN A 558 4.38 -9.99 19.04
N PHE A 559 3.07 -10.10 18.84
CA PHE A 559 2.46 -10.86 17.75
C PHE A 559 1.09 -10.26 17.33
N GLY A 560 0.72 -10.48 16.07
CA GLY A 560 -0.64 -10.32 15.59
C GLY A 560 -1.40 -11.66 15.60
N PHE A 561 -2.67 -11.66 15.98
CA PHE A 561 -3.56 -12.83 15.89
C PHE A 561 -5.02 -12.35 15.80
N PHE A 562 -5.46 -12.02 14.57
CA PHE A 562 -6.71 -11.27 14.31
C PHE A 562 -7.66 -12.04 13.38
N GLY A 563 -7.82 -13.35 13.61
CA GLY A 563 -8.53 -14.22 12.67
C GLY A 563 -10.05 -14.00 12.66
N ASN A 564 -10.69 -14.33 11.55
CA ASN A 564 -12.07 -13.96 11.24
C ASN A 564 -13.14 -14.57 12.15
N ARG A 565 -12.78 -15.59 12.92
CA ARG A 565 -13.64 -16.30 13.86
C ARG A 565 -12.82 -16.68 15.08
N LEU A 566 -12.44 -15.66 15.87
CA LEU A 566 -11.71 -15.86 17.11
C LEU A 566 -12.56 -16.59 18.14
N ILE A 567 -11.98 -17.60 18.78
CA ILE A 567 -12.54 -18.35 19.90
C ILE A 567 -11.59 -18.16 21.07
N LEU A 568 -12.07 -17.53 22.16
CA LEU A 568 -11.25 -17.25 23.34
C LEU A 568 -11.95 -17.55 24.68
N PRO A 569 -11.18 -17.85 25.75
CA PRO A 569 -11.67 -18.15 27.08
C PRO A 569 -11.94 -16.87 27.90
N TYR A 570 -12.96 -16.10 27.52
CA TYR A 570 -13.28 -14.77 28.07
C TYR A 570 -14.31 -14.83 29.22
N GLN A 571 -14.08 -14.09 30.31
CA GLN A 571 -14.98 -13.96 31.48
C GLN A 571 -15.48 -15.31 32.06
N GLY A 572 -14.63 -16.34 32.04
CA GLY A 572 -14.97 -17.70 32.53
C GLY A 572 -15.89 -18.49 31.61
N ARG A 573 -16.03 -18.07 30.35
CA ARG A 573 -16.77 -18.75 29.28
C ARG A 573 -15.86 -18.97 28.08
N TYR A 574 -16.32 -19.77 27.13
CA TYR A 574 -15.71 -19.90 25.80
C TYR A 574 -16.63 -19.17 24.85
N VAL A 575 -16.11 -18.14 24.19
CA VAL A 575 -16.89 -17.31 23.28
C VAL A 575 -16.36 -17.54 21.88
N ASP A 576 -17.25 -17.99 21.00
CA ASP A 576 -17.06 -17.84 19.56
C ASP A 576 -17.40 -16.38 19.27
N MET A 577 -16.38 -15.56 18.97
CA MET A 577 -16.59 -14.16 18.62
C MET A 577 -17.29 -14.05 17.27
N GLY A 578 -17.28 -15.12 16.46
CA GLY A 578 -18.02 -15.24 15.19
C GLY A 578 -17.41 -14.45 14.05
N ASP A 579 -17.02 -13.21 14.33
CA ASP A 579 -16.49 -12.23 13.39
C ASP A 579 -15.11 -11.65 13.81
N ALA A 580 -14.58 -10.72 12.99
CA ALA A 580 -13.25 -10.13 13.19
C ALA A 580 -13.28 -8.84 14.03
N TYR A 581 -14.43 -8.17 14.13
CA TYR A 581 -14.63 -6.98 14.97
C TYR A 581 -14.77 -7.40 16.44
N SER A 582 -15.68 -8.31 16.73
CA SER A 582 -15.77 -9.06 17.98
C SER A 582 -14.44 -9.76 18.29
N GLY A 583 -13.70 -10.19 17.27
CA GLY A 583 -12.36 -10.76 17.39
C GLY A 583 -11.24 -9.75 17.76
N ASP A 584 -11.36 -8.46 17.44
CA ASP A 584 -10.26 -7.51 17.62
C ASP A 584 -9.97 -7.21 19.12
N PRO A 585 -8.70 -7.20 19.55
CA PRO A 585 -8.27 -6.88 20.92
C PRO A 585 -8.64 -5.49 21.49
N SER A 586 -9.41 -4.66 20.79
CA SER A 586 -10.06 -3.46 21.36
C SER A 586 -11.42 -3.77 21.99
N HIS A 587 -12.09 -4.85 21.58
CA HIS A 587 -13.44 -5.19 22.02
C HIS A 587 -13.46 -6.17 23.21
N TRP A 588 -12.30 -6.69 23.61
CA TRP A 588 -12.12 -7.50 24.81
C TRP A 588 -10.93 -7.04 25.66
N ASP A 589 -11.14 -6.95 26.99
CA ASP A 589 -10.07 -6.67 27.94
C ASP A 589 -9.21 -7.93 28.16
N SER A 590 -7.93 -7.86 27.80
CA SER A 590 -6.97 -8.96 28.00
C SER A 590 -6.85 -9.45 29.45
N ALA A 591 -7.19 -8.62 30.45
CA ALA A 591 -7.23 -9.02 31.85
C ALA A 591 -8.46 -9.88 32.22
N GLN A 592 -9.47 -9.99 31.35
CA GLN A 592 -10.62 -10.89 31.50
C GLN A 592 -10.43 -12.24 30.79
N ILE A 593 -9.28 -12.47 30.16
CA ILE A 593 -8.92 -13.79 29.59
C ILE A 593 -8.59 -14.74 30.75
N THR A 594 -9.32 -15.86 30.80
CA THR A 594 -9.29 -16.81 31.91
C THR A 594 -8.45 -18.06 31.66
N GLU A 595 -8.01 -18.30 30.42
CA GLU A 595 -7.04 -19.34 30.07
C GLU A 595 -6.06 -18.83 29.01
N ASN A 596 -4.82 -19.32 29.01
CA ASN A 596 -3.66 -18.78 28.30
C ASN A 596 -3.58 -19.16 26.79
N TRP A 597 -4.70 -19.11 26.06
CA TRP A 597 -4.77 -19.51 24.65
C TRP A 597 -5.83 -18.74 23.84
N LEU A 598 -5.64 -18.67 22.52
CA LEU A 598 -6.54 -18.13 21.50
C LEU A 598 -6.61 -19.10 20.31
N PHE A 599 -7.75 -19.21 19.62
CA PHE A 599 -7.92 -20.10 18.47
C PHE A 599 -8.84 -19.50 17.41
N CYS A 600 -8.54 -19.67 16.13
CA CYS A 600 -9.35 -19.21 15.01
C CYS A 600 -9.75 -20.40 14.12
N LYS A 601 -10.98 -20.41 13.63
CA LYS A 601 -11.45 -21.42 12.65
C LYS A 601 -12.19 -20.80 11.48
N GLU A 602 -11.57 -20.85 10.32
CA GLU A 602 -12.09 -20.34 9.07
C GLU A 602 -12.46 -21.51 8.15
N GLU A 603 -12.90 -21.24 6.92
CA GLU A 603 -13.37 -22.32 6.01
C GLU A 603 -12.21 -23.18 5.49
N TYR A 604 -11.07 -22.55 5.18
CA TYR A 604 -9.90 -23.17 4.56
C TYR A 604 -8.72 -23.37 5.53
N GLY A 605 -8.93 -23.20 6.83
CA GLY A 605 -7.89 -23.39 7.82
C GLY A 605 -8.34 -23.18 9.28
N ALA A 606 -7.51 -23.64 10.21
CA ALA A 606 -7.69 -23.38 11.63
C ALA A 606 -6.32 -23.19 12.29
N CYS A 607 -6.19 -22.16 13.12
CA CYS A 607 -4.94 -21.86 13.81
C CYS A 607 -5.16 -21.51 15.28
N GLY A 608 -4.11 -21.59 16.10
CA GLY A 608 -4.20 -21.21 17.50
C GLY A 608 -2.85 -20.85 18.09
N ILE A 609 -2.85 -19.96 19.08
CA ILE A 609 -1.67 -19.59 19.85
C ILE A 609 -1.92 -19.80 21.35
N TYR A 610 -0.91 -20.28 22.07
CA TYR A 610 -0.89 -20.30 23.52
C TYR A 610 0.48 -19.87 24.07
N TRP A 611 0.49 -19.42 25.33
CA TRP A 611 1.68 -18.91 26.02
C TRP A 611 1.79 -19.48 27.44
N ASP A 612 2.93 -19.30 28.12
CA ASP A 612 3.08 -19.72 29.53
C ASP A 612 2.14 -18.89 30.44
N PRO A 613 1.33 -19.52 31.32
CA PRO A 613 0.34 -18.82 32.15
C PRO A 613 0.92 -17.91 33.24
N SER A 614 2.24 -17.85 33.41
CA SER A 614 2.91 -16.81 34.21
C SER A 614 3.02 -15.46 33.49
N LEU A 615 2.89 -15.44 32.16
CA LEU A 615 2.92 -14.22 31.36
C LEU A 615 1.52 -13.57 31.33
N LYS A 616 1.49 -12.24 31.36
CA LYS A 616 0.27 -11.47 31.10
C LYS A 616 0.24 -11.07 29.64
N LEU A 617 -0.90 -11.31 28.99
CA LEU A 617 -1.21 -10.72 27.69
C LEU A 617 -1.44 -9.22 27.89
N LEU A 618 -0.73 -8.42 27.13
CA LEU A 618 -0.78 -6.96 27.09
C LEU A 618 -1.15 -6.52 25.67
N ARG A 619 -1.52 -5.24 25.50
CA ARG A 619 -1.80 -4.66 24.17
C ARG A 619 -0.90 -3.44 23.89
N PRO A 620 0.35 -3.66 23.45
CA PRO A 620 1.14 -2.61 22.84
C PRO A 620 0.56 -2.26 21.46
N GLU A 621 -0.10 -1.11 21.38
CA GLU A 621 -0.62 -0.50 20.16
C GLU A 621 -1.56 -1.43 19.36
N HIS A 622 -1.16 -1.79 18.14
CA HIS A 622 -1.89 -2.59 17.18
C HIS A 622 -1.53 -4.08 17.26
N THR A 623 -0.85 -4.52 18.32
CA THR A 623 -0.40 -5.92 18.51
C THR A 623 -0.78 -6.46 19.89
N LEU A 624 -0.74 -7.78 20.03
CA LEU A 624 -0.73 -8.46 21.31
C LEU A 624 0.72 -8.63 21.78
N GLY A 625 0.98 -8.40 23.06
CA GLY A 625 2.32 -8.44 23.63
C GLY A 625 2.39 -9.31 24.89
N LEU A 626 3.53 -9.96 25.11
CA LEU A 626 3.82 -10.72 26.31
C LEU A 626 5.10 -10.18 26.95
N GLN A 627 4.98 -9.64 28.16
CA GLN A 627 6.12 -9.14 28.91
C GLN A 627 6.83 -10.28 29.63
N HIS A 628 8.13 -10.45 29.35
CA HIS A 628 9.04 -11.27 30.12
C HIS A 628 9.83 -10.40 31.10
N GLU A 629 9.91 -10.84 32.36
CA GLU A 629 10.78 -10.24 33.38
C GLU A 629 12.03 -11.12 33.48
N LEU A 630 13.17 -10.65 32.95
CA LEU A 630 14.41 -11.42 32.86
C LEU A 630 15.30 -11.23 34.09
N GLY A 631 15.06 -10.16 34.86
CA GLY A 631 15.86 -9.80 36.03
C GLY A 631 17.24 -9.26 35.64
N ARG A 632 18.16 -9.23 36.60
CA ARG A 632 19.58 -8.95 36.31
C ARG A 632 20.21 -10.17 35.66
N ILE A 633 20.80 -9.98 34.48
CA ILE A 633 21.50 -11.03 33.75
C ILE A 633 22.99 -11.00 34.17
N PRO A 634 23.56 -12.08 34.76
CA PRO A 634 24.97 -12.12 35.14
C PRO A 634 25.94 -12.01 33.95
N ALA A 635 27.20 -11.69 34.23
CA ALA A 635 28.26 -11.64 33.23
C ALA A 635 28.40 -12.97 32.47
N GLY A 636 28.35 -12.94 31.14
CA GLY A 636 28.45 -14.13 30.28
C GLY A 636 27.26 -15.09 30.35
N ALA A 637 26.15 -14.72 31.03
CA ALA A 637 24.96 -15.55 31.14
C ALA A 637 23.98 -15.30 29.99
N VAL A 638 23.21 -16.34 29.65
CA VAL A 638 22.10 -16.30 28.70
C VAL A 638 20.80 -16.65 29.43
N VAL A 639 19.74 -15.86 29.23
CA VAL A 639 18.40 -16.10 29.79
C VAL A 639 17.41 -16.32 28.65
N GLN A 640 16.71 -17.45 28.67
CA GLN A 640 15.67 -17.78 27.69
C GLN A 640 14.32 -17.20 28.14
N THR A 641 13.54 -16.64 27.21
CA THR A 641 12.15 -16.27 27.49
C THR A 641 11.24 -17.50 27.63
N LYS A 642 10.03 -17.27 28.12
CA LYS A 642 8.95 -18.26 28.05
C LYS A 642 8.43 -18.34 26.61
N ALA A 643 8.36 -19.53 26.05
CA ALA A 643 7.93 -19.69 24.66
C ALA A 643 6.44 -19.38 24.44
N THR A 644 6.14 -18.85 23.26
CA THR A 644 4.79 -18.88 22.65
C THR A 644 4.73 -20.03 21.66
N VAL A 645 3.61 -20.76 21.63
CA VAL A 645 3.41 -21.87 20.69
C VAL A 645 2.20 -21.56 19.81
N PHE A 646 2.44 -21.45 18.50
CA PHE A 646 1.42 -21.36 17.47
C PHE A 646 1.22 -22.74 16.83
N ALA A 647 0.03 -22.99 16.28
CA ALA A 647 -0.29 -24.19 15.52
C ALA A 647 -1.16 -23.82 14.32
N LEU A 648 -0.74 -24.19 13.11
CA LEU A 648 -1.48 -24.00 11.86
C LEU A 648 -1.96 -25.34 11.30
N ASN A 649 -3.27 -25.46 11.05
CA ASN A 649 -3.96 -26.62 10.49
C ASN A 649 -3.76 -27.96 11.25
N THR A 650 -3.02 -27.96 12.36
CA THR A 650 -2.80 -29.12 13.25
C THR A 650 -4.08 -29.58 13.96
N PHE A 651 -4.99 -28.65 14.30
CA PHE A 651 -6.17 -28.91 15.11
C PHE A 651 -7.45 -28.40 14.43
N ALA A 652 -8.28 -29.31 13.91
CA ALA A 652 -9.55 -28.95 13.26
C ALA A 652 -10.67 -28.47 14.21
N LYS A 653 -10.40 -28.46 15.53
CA LYS A 653 -11.34 -28.14 16.60
C LYS A 653 -10.65 -27.41 17.75
N TRP A 654 -11.30 -26.36 18.25
CA TRP A 654 -10.77 -25.53 19.35
C TRP A 654 -10.65 -26.30 20.66
N GLN A 655 -11.50 -27.32 20.89
CA GLN A 655 -11.46 -28.14 22.10
C GLN A 655 -10.21 -29.04 22.16
N ASP A 656 -9.74 -29.51 21.01
CA ASP A 656 -8.54 -30.33 20.89
C ASP A 656 -7.29 -29.44 21.10
N PHE A 657 -7.26 -28.25 20.49
CA PHE A 657 -6.22 -27.23 20.72
C PHE A 657 -6.17 -26.77 22.18
N ARG A 658 -7.32 -26.47 22.82
CA ARG A 658 -7.40 -26.13 24.25
C ARG A 658 -6.83 -27.24 25.13
N SER A 659 -7.16 -28.50 24.83
CA SER A 659 -6.65 -29.64 25.60
C SER A 659 -5.13 -29.79 25.48
N PHE A 660 -4.57 -29.48 24.31
CA PHE A 660 -3.13 -29.39 24.07
C PHE A 660 -2.48 -28.22 24.83
N ALA A 661 -3.00 -27.00 24.68
CA ALA A 661 -2.50 -25.79 25.35
C ALA A 661 -2.53 -25.90 26.90
N GLN A 662 -3.58 -26.50 27.45
CA GLN A 662 -3.70 -26.76 28.89
C GLN A 662 -2.93 -27.99 29.38
N LYS A 663 -2.42 -28.83 28.47
CA LYS A 663 -1.78 -30.13 28.76
C LYS A 663 -2.67 -31.04 29.63
N ARG A 664 -3.99 -31.00 29.39
CA ARG A 664 -5.06 -31.68 30.17
C ARG A 664 -6.20 -32.13 29.25
N HIS A 665 -6.67 -33.36 29.46
CA HIS A 665 -7.85 -33.88 28.75
C HIS A 665 -9.14 -33.50 29.49
N ASN A 666 -10.02 -32.75 28.85
CA ASN A 666 -11.32 -32.32 29.39
C ASN A 666 -12.47 -33.03 28.65
N PRO A 667 -13.22 -33.96 29.27
CA PRO A 667 -14.21 -34.78 28.57
C PRO A 667 -15.57 -34.09 28.30
N VAL A 668 -15.71 -32.81 28.63
CA VAL A 668 -16.95 -32.03 28.44
C VAL A 668 -16.69 -30.90 27.46
N VAL A 669 -17.48 -30.87 26.37
CA VAL A 669 -17.35 -29.93 25.25
C VAL A 669 -18.38 -28.79 25.37
N PRO A 670 -17.95 -27.51 25.43
CA PRO A 670 -18.83 -26.35 25.31
C PRO A 670 -19.37 -26.12 23.88
N LYS A 671 -20.50 -25.40 23.77
CA LYS A 671 -21.36 -25.31 22.57
C LYS A 671 -20.80 -24.42 21.45
N LEU A 672 -21.10 -24.79 20.20
CA LEU A 672 -20.84 -24.09 18.92
C LEU A 672 -21.86 -24.58 17.84
N ASP A 673 -22.16 -23.79 16.79
CA ASP A 673 -23.19 -24.06 15.74
C ASP A 673 -22.76 -23.47 14.35
N ASN A 674 -23.46 -23.51 13.20
CA ASN A 674 -24.73 -24.10 12.68
C ASN A 674 -24.56 -24.32 11.13
N HIS A 675 -25.51 -24.96 10.40
CA HIS A 675 -25.21 -25.54 9.06
C HIS A 675 -26.37 -25.73 8.02
N LEU A 676 -27.43 -24.90 7.99
CA LEU A 676 -28.58 -25.04 7.05
C LEU A 676 -28.52 -24.04 5.84
N GLU A 677 -29.24 -24.29 4.74
CA GLU A 677 -29.23 -23.48 3.50
C GLU A 677 -30.65 -23.21 2.91
N LEU A 678 -30.78 -22.13 2.13
CA LEU A 678 -31.98 -21.74 1.36
C LEU A 678 -31.53 -21.20 -0.01
N ALA A 679 -32.17 -21.63 -1.09
CA ALA A 679 -32.01 -21.11 -2.44
C ALA A 679 -33.32 -20.47 -2.94
N LEU A 680 -33.22 -19.39 -3.73
CA LEU A 680 -34.35 -18.73 -4.41
C LEU A 680 -34.19 -18.84 -5.93
N GLY A 681 -35.28 -18.96 -6.68
CA GLY A 681 -35.26 -18.94 -8.15
C GLY A 681 -34.48 -20.08 -8.81
N GLY A 682 -34.15 -21.14 -8.07
CA GLY A 682 -33.22 -22.18 -8.51
C GLY A 682 -31.74 -21.77 -8.49
N GLY A 683 -31.40 -20.69 -7.78
CA GLY A 683 -30.08 -20.06 -7.74
C GLY A 683 -30.08 -18.67 -8.37
N ASN A 684 -30.92 -18.43 -9.39
CA ASN A 684 -30.98 -17.18 -10.13
C ASN A 684 -31.81 -16.11 -9.38
N PRO A 685 -31.20 -15.00 -8.91
CA PRO A 685 -31.93 -13.92 -8.23
C PRO A 685 -32.78 -13.04 -9.18
N PHE A 686 -32.71 -13.25 -10.49
CA PHE A 686 -33.38 -12.42 -11.51
C PHE A 686 -34.56 -13.11 -12.24
N ALA A 687 -35.00 -14.28 -11.77
CA ALA A 687 -36.09 -15.04 -12.39
C ALA A 687 -37.38 -14.21 -12.54
N GLN A 688 -38.10 -14.33 -13.66
CA GLN A 688 -39.09 -13.33 -14.09
C GLN A 688 -40.42 -13.36 -13.30
N ASP A 689 -41.13 -14.49 -13.22
CA ASP A 689 -42.55 -14.49 -12.80
C ASP A 689 -42.90 -15.23 -11.49
N VAL A 690 -42.12 -16.25 -11.11
CA VAL A 690 -42.43 -17.14 -9.96
C VAL A 690 -41.20 -17.34 -9.07
N LEU A 691 -41.25 -16.76 -7.89
CA LEU A 691 -40.26 -16.99 -6.84
C LEU A 691 -40.46 -18.39 -6.24
N THR A 692 -39.65 -19.35 -6.66
CA THR A 692 -39.56 -20.66 -6.00
C THR A 692 -38.47 -20.61 -4.92
N ALA A 693 -38.84 -20.84 -3.67
CA ALA A 693 -37.92 -20.89 -2.53
C ALA A 693 -37.68 -22.35 -2.11
N GLU A 694 -36.43 -22.82 -2.15
CA GLU A 694 -36.04 -24.19 -1.84
C GLU A 694 -35.10 -24.23 -0.63
N LEU A 695 -35.58 -24.74 0.51
CA LEU A 695 -34.74 -25.03 1.67
C LEU A 695 -33.95 -26.32 1.42
N ILE A 696 -32.67 -26.38 1.79
CA ILE A 696 -31.79 -27.55 1.60
C ILE A 696 -31.10 -27.88 2.93
N GLU A 697 -31.21 -29.14 3.39
CA GLU A 697 -30.53 -29.64 4.59
C GLU A 697 -29.47 -30.69 4.22
N ARG A 698 -28.21 -30.38 4.54
CA ARG A 698 -27.03 -31.18 4.18
C ARG A 698 -26.65 -32.22 5.25
N LYS A 699 -27.44 -32.33 6.34
CA LYS A 699 -27.34 -33.40 7.36
C LYS A 699 -27.74 -34.79 6.84
N MET A 700 -27.31 -35.80 7.59
CA MET A 700 -27.80 -37.19 7.48
C MET A 700 -29.27 -37.37 7.91
N VAL A 701 -29.85 -36.47 8.70
CA VAL A 701 -31.26 -36.47 9.10
C VAL A 701 -32.08 -35.63 8.10
N PRO A 702 -33.22 -36.12 7.57
CA PRO A 702 -34.08 -35.37 6.66
C PRO A 702 -34.84 -34.23 7.35
N LEU A 703 -35.47 -33.39 6.53
CA LEU A 703 -36.39 -32.34 6.96
C LEU A 703 -37.65 -32.95 7.61
N ALA A 704 -38.03 -32.41 8.76
CA ALA A 704 -39.22 -32.78 9.53
C ALA A 704 -39.62 -31.60 10.44
N GLY A 705 -40.81 -31.04 10.27
CA GLY A 705 -41.26 -29.81 10.95
C GLY A 705 -42.15 -28.93 10.08
N ASN A 706 -42.14 -27.61 10.28
CA ASN A 706 -42.80 -26.64 9.38
C ASN A 706 -41.79 -25.81 8.58
N LEU A 707 -42.14 -25.39 7.37
CA LEU A 707 -41.41 -24.39 6.59
C LEU A 707 -42.35 -23.24 6.23
N GLU A 708 -42.00 -22.02 6.64
CA GLU A 708 -42.73 -20.78 6.37
C GLU A 708 -41.88 -19.90 5.44
N LEU A 709 -42.50 -19.24 4.46
CA LEU A 709 -41.88 -18.26 3.57
C LEU A 709 -42.53 -16.89 3.77
N TYR A 710 -41.74 -15.93 4.23
CA TYR A 710 -42.10 -14.52 4.36
C TYR A 710 -41.49 -13.70 3.23
N VAL A 711 -42.13 -12.59 2.86
CA VAL A 711 -41.64 -11.65 1.83
C VAL A 711 -41.83 -10.18 2.23
N GLN A 712 -40.96 -9.32 1.71
CA GLN A 712 -40.96 -7.87 1.88
C GLN A 712 -40.62 -7.19 0.54
N ASN A 713 -41.34 -6.12 0.18
CA ASN A 713 -41.01 -5.28 -0.97
C ASN A 713 -40.72 -3.85 -0.50
N GLY A 714 -39.51 -3.36 -0.74
CA GLY A 714 -39.10 -2.02 -0.31
C GLY A 714 -39.36 -1.70 1.16
N GLY A 715 -39.77 -0.47 1.43
CA GLY A 715 -40.17 0.00 2.77
C GLY A 715 -41.45 -0.61 3.38
N THR A 716 -42.09 -1.62 2.78
CA THR A 716 -43.29 -2.27 3.35
C THR A 716 -42.96 -3.19 4.53
N PRO A 717 -43.93 -3.50 5.42
CA PRO A 717 -43.78 -4.56 6.41
C PRO A 717 -43.71 -5.96 5.77
N GLU A 718 -42.82 -6.80 6.31
CA GLU A 718 -42.72 -8.22 5.93
C GLU A 718 -44.01 -8.98 6.29
N HIS A 719 -44.47 -9.89 5.41
CA HIS A 719 -45.65 -10.73 5.62
C HIS A 719 -45.42 -12.19 5.18
N LEU A 720 -46.24 -13.12 5.67
CA LEU A 720 -46.19 -14.54 5.28
C LEU A 720 -46.82 -14.71 3.89
N ALA A 721 -46.09 -15.35 2.97
CA ALA A 721 -46.51 -15.62 1.59
C ALA A 721 -46.95 -17.08 1.37
N ALA A 722 -46.28 -18.05 1.98
CA ALA A 722 -46.59 -19.48 1.85
C ALA A 722 -46.05 -20.30 3.04
N ASP A 723 -46.61 -21.49 3.28
CA ASP A 723 -46.13 -22.43 4.29
C ASP A 723 -46.34 -23.90 3.88
N MET A 724 -45.60 -24.83 4.51
CA MET A 724 -45.64 -26.27 4.24
C MET A 724 -45.16 -27.11 5.43
N GLU A 725 -46.00 -28.05 5.85
CA GLU A 725 -45.65 -29.11 6.82
C GLU A 725 -44.81 -30.21 6.16
N LEU A 726 -43.71 -30.60 6.81
CA LEU A 726 -42.70 -31.54 6.33
C LEU A 726 -42.66 -32.77 7.24
N ASN A 727 -42.95 -33.94 6.69
CA ASN A 727 -43.11 -35.17 7.45
C ASN A 727 -41.86 -36.06 7.33
N ARG A 728 -41.34 -36.51 8.48
CA ARG A 728 -40.08 -37.27 8.60
C ARG A 728 -40.05 -38.57 7.77
N GLU A 729 -41.21 -39.16 7.51
CA GLU A 729 -41.37 -40.37 6.69
C GLU A 729 -41.12 -40.13 5.19
N GLN A 730 -41.03 -38.88 4.74
CA GLN A 730 -40.82 -38.49 3.34
C GLN A 730 -39.32 -38.43 2.94
N ASP A 731 -38.40 -38.54 3.91
CA ASP A 731 -36.93 -38.46 3.75
C ASP A 731 -36.40 -37.23 2.95
N LEU A 732 -37.17 -36.14 2.94
CA LEU A 732 -36.89 -34.95 2.13
C LEU A 732 -35.58 -34.26 2.54
N ARG A 733 -34.72 -34.02 1.54
CA ARG A 733 -33.45 -33.26 1.68
C ARG A 733 -33.53 -31.84 1.16
N SER A 734 -34.54 -31.56 0.34
CA SER A 734 -34.98 -30.20 0.03
C SER A 734 -36.51 -30.08 0.05
N ALA A 735 -37.00 -28.85 0.22
CA ALA A 735 -38.42 -28.53 0.36
C ALA A 735 -38.72 -27.20 -0.35
N LYS A 736 -39.74 -27.17 -1.22
CA LYS A 736 -40.04 -26.03 -2.10
C LYS A 736 -41.35 -25.32 -1.76
N LEU A 737 -41.32 -24.00 -1.69
CA LEU A 737 -42.47 -23.09 -1.65
C LEU A 737 -42.46 -22.18 -2.89
N GLN A 738 -43.61 -21.59 -3.24
CA GLN A 738 -43.74 -20.69 -4.38
C GLN A 738 -44.51 -19.41 -4.02
N PHE A 739 -44.11 -18.29 -4.64
CA PHE A 739 -44.73 -16.98 -4.52
C PHE A 739 -44.71 -16.25 -5.87
N SER A 740 -45.77 -15.48 -6.15
CA SER A 740 -45.84 -14.50 -7.24
C SER A 740 -46.60 -13.25 -6.75
N PRO A 741 -46.13 -12.03 -7.07
CA PRO A 741 -46.84 -10.80 -6.70
C PRO A 741 -48.23 -10.69 -7.34
N GLU A 742 -49.22 -10.15 -6.62
CA GLU A 742 -50.54 -9.86 -7.21
C GLU A 742 -50.51 -8.66 -8.16
N GLU A 743 -51.39 -8.67 -9.17
CA GLU A 743 -51.59 -7.55 -10.12
C GLU A 743 -52.18 -6.28 -9.47
N LYS A 744 -52.67 -6.36 -8.22
CA LYS A 744 -53.48 -5.29 -7.59
C LYS A 744 -52.68 -4.18 -6.94
N ASP A 745 -51.41 -4.41 -6.58
CA ASP A 745 -50.54 -3.42 -5.96
C ASP A 745 -49.94 -2.47 -7.01
N ALA A 746 -50.83 -1.78 -7.72
CA ALA A 746 -50.58 -1.01 -8.94
C ALA A 746 -50.70 0.51 -8.74
N THR A 747 -50.59 1.00 -7.50
CA THR A 747 -50.67 2.43 -7.16
C THR A 747 -49.54 2.86 -6.24
N GLU A 748 -48.61 3.64 -6.81
CA GLU A 748 -47.53 4.42 -6.16
C GLU A 748 -46.39 3.59 -5.52
N GLU A 749 -45.14 3.95 -5.86
CA GLU A 749 -43.86 3.46 -5.30
C GLU A 749 -43.65 1.92 -5.21
N ARG A 750 -43.64 1.21 -6.34
CA ARG A 750 -42.99 -0.12 -6.42
C ARG A 750 -41.47 0.01 -6.35
N GLU A 751 -40.85 -0.54 -5.31
CA GLU A 751 -39.42 -0.89 -5.35
C GLU A 751 -39.23 -2.20 -6.14
N PHE A 752 -38.18 -2.29 -6.95
CA PHE A 752 -37.94 -3.41 -7.87
C PHE A 752 -37.38 -4.68 -7.19
N GLY A 753 -37.02 -4.59 -5.91
CA GLY A 753 -36.44 -5.70 -5.13
C GLY A 753 -37.39 -6.29 -4.10
N TRP A 754 -37.37 -7.61 -3.99
CA TRP A 754 -38.04 -8.38 -2.94
C TRP A 754 -36.99 -9.05 -2.05
N LYS A 755 -37.17 -8.93 -0.74
CA LYS A 755 -36.45 -9.73 0.25
C LYS A 755 -37.37 -10.84 0.72
N ALA A 756 -36.91 -12.09 0.65
CA ALA A 756 -37.64 -13.24 1.15
C ALA A 756 -36.91 -13.87 2.33
N ARG A 757 -37.67 -14.32 3.33
CA ARG A 757 -37.17 -14.98 4.56
C ARG A 757 -37.88 -16.31 4.75
N ALA A 758 -37.15 -17.42 4.67
CA ALA A 758 -37.67 -18.72 5.02
C ALA A 758 -37.38 -19.05 6.49
N VAL A 759 -38.38 -19.52 7.21
CA VAL A 759 -38.29 -19.97 8.60
C VAL A 759 -38.59 -21.46 8.65
N TYR A 760 -37.58 -22.27 9.00
CA TYR A 760 -37.72 -23.71 9.17
C TYR A 760 -37.84 -24.05 10.65
N ARG A 761 -39.00 -24.54 11.07
CA ARG A 761 -39.29 -25.00 12.44
C ARG A 761 -39.17 -26.52 12.49
N GLY A 762 -37.95 -27.03 12.47
CA GLY A 762 -37.66 -28.47 12.52
C GLY A 762 -37.91 -29.10 13.89
N GLU A 763 -38.11 -30.42 13.93
CA GLU A 763 -38.18 -31.21 15.18
C GLU A 763 -36.95 -31.02 16.08
N ASP A 764 -35.78 -30.75 15.49
CA ASP A 764 -34.51 -30.64 16.23
C ASP A 764 -34.11 -29.20 16.61
N ARG A 765 -34.58 -28.17 15.88
CA ARG A 765 -34.34 -26.73 16.11
C ARG A 765 -35.12 -25.86 15.12
N ILE A 766 -35.23 -24.56 15.42
CA ILE A 766 -35.72 -23.53 14.48
C ILE A 766 -34.52 -22.85 13.79
N HIS A 767 -34.67 -22.49 12.52
CA HIS A 767 -33.76 -21.63 11.77
C HIS A 767 -34.49 -20.59 10.94
N GLU A 768 -33.76 -19.55 10.56
CA GLU A 768 -34.17 -18.57 9.57
C GLU A 768 -33.07 -18.39 8.51
N ARG A 769 -33.48 -18.10 7.28
CA ARG A 769 -32.63 -17.82 6.12
C ARG A 769 -33.26 -16.72 5.28
N THR A 770 -32.44 -15.86 4.68
CA THR A 770 -32.92 -14.77 3.82
C THR A 770 -32.16 -14.74 2.50
N ALA A 771 -32.80 -14.20 1.46
CA ALA A 771 -32.20 -13.94 0.15
C ALA A 771 -33.04 -12.92 -0.64
N LEU A 772 -32.45 -12.36 -1.70
CA LEU A 772 -33.08 -11.35 -2.58
C LEU A 772 -33.60 -11.93 -3.89
N TRP A 773 -34.61 -11.25 -4.44
CA TRP A 773 -35.19 -11.52 -5.75
C TRP A 773 -35.55 -10.21 -6.47
N TYR A 774 -35.18 -10.09 -7.74
CA TYR A 774 -35.38 -8.91 -8.59
C TYR A 774 -36.00 -9.34 -9.93
N PRO A 775 -37.34 -9.39 -10.06
CA PRO A 775 -37.99 -9.77 -11.31
C PRO A 775 -37.68 -8.77 -12.44
N GLN A 776 -37.08 -9.24 -13.53
CA GLN A 776 -36.77 -8.42 -14.71
C GLN A 776 -38.06 -7.96 -15.40
N THR A 777 -38.47 -6.73 -15.09
CA THR A 777 -39.71 -6.10 -15.61
C THR A 777 -39.46 -4.96 -16.61
N GLY A 778 -38.18 -4.64 -16.90
CA GLY A 778 -37.76 -3.58 -17.81
C GLY A 778 -37.56 -4.05 -19.26
N THR A 779 -37.66 -3.12 -20.22
CA THR A 779 -37.69 -3.42 -21.67
C THR A 779 -36.35 -3.26 -22.40
N ALA A 780 -35.38 -2.53 -21.85
CA ALA A 780 -34.04 -2.38 -22.43
C ALA A 780 -33.01 -1.88 -21.38
N VAL A 781 -31.73 -1.87 -21.77
CA VAL A 781 -30.72 -0.96 -21.23
C VAL A 781 -30.37 0.01 -22.35
N ASP A 782 -30.58 1.31 -22.12
CA ASP A 782 -30.35 2.38 -23.08
C ASP A 782 -28.93 2.93 -22.95
N CYS A 783 -28.22 3.07 -24.07
CA CYS A 783 -26.85 3.57 -24.12
C CYS A 783 -26.76 4.77 -25.10
N VAL A 784 -26.26 5.91 -24.63
CA VAL A 784 -26.21 7.18 -25.38
C VAL A 784 -24.83 7.83 -25.23
N ILE A 785 -24.28 8.37 -26.32
CA ILE A 785 -23.09 9.25 -26.27
C ILE A 785 -23.54 10.69 -26.51
N GLU A 786 -23.21 11.59 -25.60
CA GLU A 786 -23.49 13.03 -25.69
C GLU A 786 -22.18 13.84 -25.61
N GLU A 787 -22.13 15.02 -26.22
CA GLU A 787 -20.94 15.88 -26.14
C GLU A 787 -20.96 16.69 -24.84
N GLY A 788 -19.96 16.48 -23.97
CA GLY A 788 -19.84 17.14 -22.68
C GLY A 788 -18.63 18.05 -22.54
N PRO A 789 -18.52 18.79 -21.41
CA PRO A 789 -17.40 19.70 -21.13
C PRO A 789 -16.01 19.04 -21.10
N ALA A 790 -15.93 17.71 -20.92
CA ALA A 790 -14.68 16.94 -20.97
C ALA A 790 -14.58 16.06 -22.24
N GLY A 791 -15.28 16.44 -23.33
CA GLY A 791 -15.46 15.63 -24.53
C GLY A 791 -16.65 14.64 -24.41
N PRO A 792 -16.69 13.58 -25.23
CA PRO A 792 -17.78 12.62 -25.26
C PRO A 792 -18.05 11.94 -23.91
N VAL A 793 -19.31 12.02 -23.47
CA VAL A 793 -19.85 11.39 -22.26
C VAL A 793 -20.68 10.18 -22.68
N TYR A 794 -20.33 9.03 -22.14
CA TYR A 794 -20.98 7.75 -22.34
C TYR A 794 -21.96 7.55 -21.19
N THR A 795 -23.26 7.63 -21.48
CA THR A 795 -24.34 7.48 -20.50
C THR A 795 -25.08 6.16 -20.73
N VAL A 796 -25.35 5.43 -19.66
CA VAL A 796 -26.17 4.20 -19.68
C VAL A 796 -27.29 4.31 -18.67
N SER A 797 -28.50 3.89 -19.04
CA SER A 797 -29.67 3.80 -18.15
C SER A 797 -30.31 2.42 -18.26
N ASN A 798 -30.71 1.82 -17.14
CA ASN A 798 -31.56 0.62 -17.13
C ASN A 798 -33.01 0.91 -16.70
N GLY A 799 -33.37 2.20 -16.60
CA GLY A 799 -34.68 2.68 -16.14
C GLY A 799 -34.78 2.95 -14.63
N VAL A 800 -33.83 2.47 -13.82
CA VAL A 800 -33.80 2.63 -12.35
C VAL A 800 -32.47 3.21 -11.87
N LEU A 801 -31.38 2.70 -12.43
CA LEU A 801 -30.04 3.26 -12.38
C LEU A 801 -29.71 3.99 -13.69
N SER A 802 -28.92 5.06 -13.59
CA SER A 802 -28.22 5.66 -14.73
C SER A 802 -26.81 6.07 -14.34
N MET A 803 -25.82 5.73 -15.16
CA MET A 803 -24.40 6.04 -14.92
C MET A 803 -23.76 6.74 -16.11
N ALA A 804 -22.71 7.53 -15.86
CA ALA A 804 -21.97 8.26 -16.90
C ALA A 804 -20.45 8.19 -16.71
N ALA A 805 -19.72 8.04 -17.82
CA ALA A 805 -18.26 8.06 -17.89
C ALA A 805 -17.76 8.96 -19.03
N ALA A 806 -16.58 9.57 -18.87
CA ALA A 806 -16.01 10.48 -19.85
C ALA A 806 -14.47 10.29 -19.92
N PRO A 807 -13.94 9.57 -20.93
CA PRO A 807 -12.52 9.23 -21.00
C PRO A 807 -11.56 10.43 -20.97
N GLY A 808 -12.00 11.59 -21.46
CA GLY A 808 -11.23 12.85 -21.40
C GLY A 808 -11.01 13.35 -19.97
N PHE A 809 -12.02 13.22 -19.10
CA PHE A 809 -11.92 13.52 -17.67
C PHE A 809 -10.96 12.55 -16.97
N GLY A 810 -11.23 11.25 -17.07
CA GLY A 810 -10.41 10.21 -16.41
C GLY A 810 -10.95 8.81 -16.61
N SER A 811 -10.24 7.81 -16.08
CA SER A 811 -10.61 6.39 -16.15
C SER A 811 -11.66 6.00 -15.09
N VAL A 812 -12.76 6.77 -15.01
CA VAL A 812 -13.78 6.62 -13.96
C VAL A 812 -15.20 6.77 -14.49
N VAL A 813 -16.15 6.07 -13.85
CA VAL A 813 -17.58 6.42 -13.88
C VAL A 813 -17.77 7.57 -12.90
N HIS A 814 -18.17 8.75 -13.38
CA HIS A 814 -18.19 9.99 -12.60
C HIS A 814 -19.59 10.37 -12.09
N SER A 815 -20.61 9.57 -12.41
CA SER A 815 -21.99 9.71 -11.92
C SER A 815 -22.65 8.34 -11.88
N LEU A 816 -23.35 8.03 -10.78
CA LEU A 816 -24.26 6.88 -10.64
C LEU A 816 -25.49 7.37 -9.88
N LYS A 817 -26.61 7.41 -10.58
CA LYS A 817 -27.89 7.87 -10.04
C LYS A 817 -28.85 6.71 -9.86
N TYR A 818 -29.60 6.74 -8.76
CA TYR A 818 -30.73 5.83 -8.51
C TYR A 818 -31.99 6.66 -8.40
N GLN A 819 -32.99 6.37 -9.24
CA GLN A 819 -34.23 7.16 -9.39
C GLN A 819 -33.98 8.68 -9.65
N GLY A 820 -32.82 9.02 -10.25
CA GLY A 820 -32.39 10.39 -10.54
C GLY A 820 -31.53 11.06 -9.45
N GLU A 821 -31.52 10.54 -8.22
CA GLU A 821 -30.67 11.02 -7.12
C GLU A 821 -29.23 10.50 -7.28
N GLU A 822 -28.25 11.41 -7.16
CA GLU A 822 -26.81 11.08 -7.27
C GLU A 822 -26.27 10.37 -6.01
N TRP A 823 -25.28 9.50 -6.24
CA TRP A 823 -24.61 8.71 -5.20
C TRP A 823 -23.08 8.76 -5.24
N LEU A 824 -22.45 9.15 -6.35
CA LEU A 824 -21.00 9.30 -6.39
C LEU A 824 -20.58 10.70 -5.94
N ASP A 825 -19.38 10.79 -5.37
CA ASP A 825 -18.70 12.07 -5.20
C ASP A 825 -17.64 12.21 -6.31
N SER A 826 -17.65 13.32 -7.05
CA SER A 826 -16.73 13.57 -8.17
C SER A 826 -16.52 15.07 -8.41
N THR A 827 -15.39 15.44 -9.03
CA THR A 827 -15.12 16.82 -9.49
C THR A 827 -15.40 17.07 -10.97
N TYR A 828 -16.01 16.10 -11.68
CA TYR A 828 -16.33 16.23 -13.11
C TYR A 828 -16.94 17.62 -13.43
N PRO A 829 -16.40 18.35 -14.42
CA PRO A 829 -15.56 17.87 -15.53
C PRO A 829 -14.04 18.01 -15.38
N GLU A 830 -13.53 18.58 -14.28
CA GLU A 830 -12.09 18.85 -14.12
C GLU A 830 -11.55 18.15 -12.87
N ALA A 831 -10.41 17.45 -13.00
CA ALA A 831 -9.81 16.73 -11.88
C ALA A 831 -9.16 17.70 -10.90
N ALA A 832 -9.52 17.65 -9.62
CA ALA A 832 -9.12 18.67 -8.64
C ALA A 832 -8.52 18.05 -7.37
N PRO A 833 -7.74 18.79 -6.55
CA PRO A 833 -7.21 18.27 -5.30
C PRO A 833 -8.32 18.04 -4.26
N ARG A 834 -8.33 16.89 -3.57
CA ARG A 834 -9.28 16.59 -2.48
C ARG A 834 -8.66 15.71 -1.39
N SER A 835 -8.81 16.14 -0.13
CA SER A 835 -8.25 15.45 1.04
C SER A 835 -6.76 15.13 0.90
N TRP A 836 -6.41 13.88 0.62
CA TRP A 836 -5.05 13.39 0.47
C TRP A 836 -4.58 13.40 -1.00
N TRP A 837 -5.53 13.27 -1.93
CA TRP A 837 -5.32 13.04 -3.36
C TRP A 837 -5.22 14.35 -4.15
N ASN A 838 -4.35 14.36 -5.16
CA ASN A 838 -4.25 15.38 -6.20
C ASN A 838 -3.51 14.78 -7.42
N PRO A 839 -4.07 14.84 -8.64
CA PRO A 839 -5.48 15.13 -8.93
C PRO A 839 -6.39 14.04 -8.33
N TRP A 840 -7.63 14.41 -7.98
CA TRP A 840 -8.69 13.48 -7.58
C TRP A 840 -9.86 13.62 -8.56
N TYR A 841 -10.43 12.48 -8.95
CA TYR A 841 -11.60 12.42 -9.85
C TYR A 841 -12.88 12.12 -9.07
N GLY A 842 -12.76 11.33 -7.99
CA GLY A 842 -13.88 10.64 -7.39
C GLY A 842 -14.48 9.59 -8.33
N GLY A 843 -15.76 9.27 -8.13
CA GLY A 843 -16.47 8.29 -8.93
C GLY A 843 -16.16 6.82 -8.55
N LEU A 844 -16.37 5.91 -9.50
CA LEU A 844 -15.90 4.52 -9.46
C LEU A 844 -14.73 4.38 -10.43
N GLY A 845 -13.59 3.86 -9.97
CA GLY A 845 -12.38 3.72 -10.76
C GLY A 845 -11.42 2.66 -10.22
N VAL A 846 -10.22 2.58 -10.79
CA VAL A 846 -9.18 1.65 -10.34
C VAL A 846 -7.85 2.31 -10.02
N GLY A 847 -7.29 1.94 -8.86
CA GLY A 847 -5.91 2.16 -8.46
C GLY A 847 -4.98 1.16 -9.14
N ILE A 848 -3.93 1.66 -9.78
CA ILE A 848 -2.93 0.87 -10.51
C ILE A 848 -1.63 0.86 -9.68
N PRO A 849 -0.99 -0.30 -9.46
CA PRO A 849 0.27 -0.41 -8.72
C PRO A 849 1.31 0.65 -9.08
N GLY A 850 1.71 1.43 -8.07
CA GLY A 850 2.76 2.44 -8.22
C GLY A 850 2.40 3.64 -9.11
N MET A 851 1.12 3.91 -9.41
CA MET A 851 0.72 5.06 -10.25
C MET A 851 -0.19 6.06 -9.53
N ASN A 852 0.32 7.27 -9.35
CA ASN A 852 -0.41 8.41 -8.78
C ASN A 852 -1.42 9.00 -9.80
N GLY A 853 -2.20 10.00 -9.35
CA GLY A 853 -3.23 10.63 -10.18
C GLY A 853 -2.69 11.36 -11.42
N PHE A 854 -1.48 11.96 -11.36
CA PHE A 854 -0.83 12.64 -12.48
C PHE A 854 -0.28 11.64 -13.50
N SER A 855 0.36 10.55 -13.06
CA SER A 855 0.83 9.50 -13.95
C SER A 855 -0.34 8.85 -14.71
N ARG A 856 -1.47 8.61 -14.03
CA ARG A 856 -2.72 8.14 -14.67
C ARG A 856 -3.30 9.13 -15.71
N GLN A 857 -3.04 10.44 -15.62
CA GLN A 857 -3.50 11.40 -16.66
C GLN A 857 -2.78 11.25 -18.00
N LEU A 858 -1.51 10.83 -17.96
CA LEU A 858 -0.65 10.82 -19.14
C LEU A 858 -0.97 9.66 -20.09
N GLU A 859 -1.58 8.58 -19.60
CA GLU A 859 -1.85 7.36 -20.36
C GLU A 859 -3.07 7.47 -21.30
N GLN A 860 -3.15 6.54 -22.26
CA GLN A 860 -4.25 6.50 -23.22
C GLN A 860 -5.54 5.97 -22.55
N ARG A 861 -6.65 6.66 -22.83
CA ARG A 861 -7.97 6.41 -22.22
C ARG A 861 -9.06 6.38 -23.29
N SER A 862 -9.96 5.41 -23.22
CA SER A 862 -11.12 5.30 -24.12
C SER A 862 -12.31 4.64 -23.41
N ALA A 863 -13.50 4.72 -24.00
CA ALA A 863 -14.67 3.97 -23.56
C ALA A 863 -15.43 3.37 -24.74
N ALA A 864 -16.14 2.28 -24.46
CA ALA A 864 -16.98 1.54 -25.39
C ALA A 864 -18.21 0.97 -24.66
N TRP A 865 -19.21 0.54 -25.42
CA TRP A 865 -20.29 -0.29 -24.89
C TRP A 865 -19.79 -1.72 -24.70
N THR A 866 -20.25 -2.38 -23.64
CA THR A 866 -19.87 -3.76 -23.31
C THR A 866 -21.09 -4.54 -22.85
N GLU A 867 -21.08 -5.85 -23.11
CA GLU A 867 -22.08 -6.79 -22.60
C GLU A 867 -21.40 -8.07 -22.13
N GLN A 868 -21.96 -8.69 -21.09
CA GLN A 868 -21.49 -9.93 -20.49
C GLN A 868 -22.67 -10.83 -20.15
N LYS A 869 -22.42 -12.14 -20.04
CA LYS A 869 -23.43 -13.14 -19.64
C LYS A 869 -23.01 -13.81 -18.34
N ASP A 870 -23.97 -13.91 -17.42
CA ASP A 870 -23.84 -14.80 -16.27
C ASP A 870 -24.21 -16.25 -16.65
N GLU A 871 -23.93 -17.19 -15.73
CA GLU A 871 -24.23 -18.62 -15.85
C GLU A 871 -25.71 -18.94 -16.15
N PHE A 872 -26.64 -18.06 -15.75
CA PHE A 872 -28.07 -18.20 -16.00
C PHE A 872 -28.50 -17.61 -17.36
N GLY A 873 -27.56 -17.00 -18.09
CA GLY A 873 -27.77 -16.44 -19.43
C GLY A 873 -28.34 -15.03 -19.46
N ASN A 874 -28.42 -14.32 -18.33
CA ASN A 874 -28.85 -12.92 -18.33
C ASN A 874 -27.77 -12.06 -19.03
N VAL A 875 -28.20 -11.16 -19.92
CA VAL A 875 -27.28 -10.28 -20.66
C VAL A 875 -27.15 -8.95 -19.93
N TRP A 876 -26.08 -8.83 -19.14
CA TRP A 876 -25.67 -7.59 -18.48
C TRP A 876 -25.06 -6.63 -19.51
N LYS A 877 -25.37 -5.32 -19.41
CA LYS A 877 -24.88 -4.30 -20.36
C LYS A 877 -24.39 -3.03 -19.67
N GLY A 878 -23.42 -2.35 -20.26
CA GLY A 878 -23.00 -1.04 -19.81
C GLY A 878 -21.74 -0.51 -20.49
N ILE A 879 -20.83 0.06 -19.68
CA ILE A 879 -19.64 0.79 -20.14
C ILE A 879 -18.40 -0.05 -19.87
N GLN A 880 -17.55 -0.22 -20.88
CA GLN A 880 -16.14 -0.57 -20.70
C GLN A 880 -15.30 0.70 -20.80
N ILE A 881 -14.56 1.03 -19.75
CA ILE A 881 -13.48 2.02 -19.78
C ILE A 881 -12.16 1.28 -19.99
N THR A 882 -11.30 1.75 -20.87
CA THR A 882 -9.98 1.14 -21.13
C THR A 882 -8.87 2.13 -20.85
N THR A 883 -7.89 1.72 -20.04
CA THR A 883 -6.65 2.45 -19.79
C THR A 883 -5.49 1.63 -20.35
N ARG A 884 -4.77 2.18 -21.34
CA ARG A 884 -3.58 1.53 -21.92
C ARG A 884 -2.32 2.28 -21.52
N ILE A 885 -1.40 1.58 -20.86
CA ILE A 885 -0.24 2.18 -20.20
C ILE A 885 0.97 2.05 -21.13
N GLU A 886 1.47 3.19 -21.59
CA GLU A 886 2.56 3.30 -22.56
C GLU A 886 3.71 4.16 -22.04
N LYS A 887 3.43 5.20 -21.24
CA LYS A 887 4.45 6.15 -20.76
C LYS A 887 5.06 5.68 -19.45
N HIS A 888 4.25 5.35 -18.45
CA HIS A 888 4.69 4.89 -17.13
C HIS A 888 5.52 3.61 -17.22
N GLU A 889 6.78 3.70 -16.80
CA GLU A 889 7.86 2.78 -17.14
C GLU A 889 7.66 1.36 -16.57
N ALA A 890 7.22 1.25 -15.31
CA ALA A 890 7.03 -0.03 -14.64
C ALA A 890 5.77 -0.79 -15.09
N ASN A 891 4.73 -0.08 -15.57
CA ASN A 891 3.47 -0.67 -16.05
C ASN A 891 3.33 -0.64 -17.58
N ARG A 892 4.40 -0.29 -18.33
CA ARG A 892 4.34 -0.22 -19.79
C ARG A 892 3.94 -1.57 -20.40
N GLY A 893 2.93 -1.56 -21.27
CA GLY A 893 2.35 -2.76 -21.88
C GLY A 893 1.21 -3.37 -21.08
N ILE A 894 0.90 -2.88 -19.87
CA ILE A 894 -0.33 -3.27 -19.16
C ILE A 894 -1.52 -2.50 -19.74
N THR A 895 -2.61 -3.22 -20.02
CA THR A 895 -3.92 -2.63 -20.37
C THR A 895 -4.94 -3.07 -19.34
N VAL A 896 -5.66 -2.13 -18.75
CA VAL A 896 -6.73 -2.39 -17.77
C VAL A 896 -8.08 -2.03 -18.40
N GLN A 897 -9.04 -2.95 -18.34
CA GLN A 897 -10.40 -2.77 -18.82
C GLN A 897 -11.37 -2.85 -17.64
N GLN A 898 -12.15 -1.79 -17.44
CA GLN A 898 -13.11 -1.66 -16.34
C GLN A 898 -14.52 -1.78 -16.91
N HIS A 899 -15.22 -2.89 -16.65
CA HIS A 899 -16.59 -3.11 -17.10
C HIS A 899 -17.57 -2.79 -15.98
N TYR A 900 -18.46 -1.83 -16.25
CA TYR A 900 -19.56 -1.41 -15.38
C TYR A 900 -20.86 -1.87 -16.05
N LEU A 901 -21.62 -2.72 -15.36
CA LEU A 901 -22.61 -3.62 -15.97
C LEU A 901 -23.95 -3.60 -15.21
N MET A 902 -25.07 -3.52 -15.93
CA MET A 902 -26.42 -3.48 -15.35
C MET A 902 -27.40 -4.40 -16.10
N LEU A 903 -28.47 -4.84 -15.43
CA LEU A 903 -29.63 -5.53 -16.01
C LEU A 903 -30.84 -4.59 -16.13
N PRO A 904 -31.78 -4.79 -17.09
CA PRO A 904 -32.99 -3.98 -17.23
C PRO A 904 -33.84 -3.92 -15.96
N GLY A 905 -34.11 -2.72 -15.43
CA GLY A 905 -34.95 -2.51 -14.26
C GLY A 905 -34.38 -2.94 -12.89
N VAL A 906 -33.14 -3.46 -12.84
CA VAL A 906 -32.53 -3.98 -11.61
C VAL A 906 -31.66 -2.91 -10.93
N PRO A 907 -31.82 -2.64 -9.62
CA PRO A 907 -31.04 -1.61 -8.92
C PRO A 907 -29.67 -2.13 -8.44
N ILE A 908 -28.98 -2.84 -9.32
CA ILE A 908 -27.65 -3.44 -9.07
C ILE A 908 -26.71 -3.02 -10.20
N LEU A 909 -25.57 -2.45 -9.82
CA LEU A 909 -24.39 -2.36 -10.67
C LEU A 909 -23.47 -3.55 -10.35
N CYS A 910 -23.04 -4.27 -11.38
CA CYS A 910 -21.94 -5.22 -11.32
C CYS A 910 -20.68 -4.53 -11.87
N GLU A 911 -19.56 -4.74 -11.19
CA GLU A 911 -18.26 -4.22 -11.53
C GLU A 911 -17.32 -5.41 -11.76
N LEU A 912 -16.76 -5.51 -12.97
CA LEU A 912 -15.92 -6.62 -13.40
C LEU A 912 -14.76 -6.06 -14.21
N HIS A 913 -13.53 -6.47 -13.94
CA HIS A 913 -12.35 -5.87 -14.55
C HIS A 913 -11.45 -6.93 -15.20
N SER A 914 -10.66 -6.54 -16.19
CA SER A 914 -9.63 -7.38 -16.80
C SER A 914 -8.30 -6.64 -16.90
N VAL A 915 -7.20 -7.40 -16.81
CA VAL A 915 -5.84 -6.90 -16.99
C VAL A 915 -5.15 -7.75 -18.04
N THR A 916 -4.79 -7.12 -19.16
CA THR A 916 -3.96 -7.72 -20.22
C THR A 916 -2.50 -7.31 -20.01
N ASN A 917 -1.59 -8.27 -20.06
CA ASN A 917 -0.16 -8.06 -19.87
C ASN A 917 0.63 -8.19 -21.18
N GLU A 918 0.96 -7.07 -21.82
CA GLU A 918 1.89 -7.00 -22.97
C GLU A 918 3.29 -6.48 -22.55
N SER A 919 3.66 -6.55 -21.26
CA SER A 919 4.86 -5.91 -20.71
C SER A 919 6.21 -6.59 -21.03
N GLY A 920 6.17 -7.80 -21.59
CA GLY A 920 7.34 -8.67 -21.79
C GLY A 920 7.70 -9.54 -20.57
N LEU A 921 7.05 -9.36 -19.42
CA LEU A 921 7.36 -10.04 -18.15
C LEU A 921 6.20 -10.90 -17.65
N ALA A 922 6.50 -11.95 -16.86
CA ALA A 922 5.52 -12.62 -16.01
C ALA A 922 5.42 -11.89 -14.65
N LEU A 923 4.20 -11.58 -14.18
CA LEU A 923 3.95 -10.70 -13.04
C LEU A 923 2.99 -11.34 -12.01
N ASP A 924 3.03 -10.86 -10.77
CA ASP A 924 1.95 -10.99 -9.79
C ASP A 924 1.46 -9.57 -9.47
N TYR A 925 0.18 -9.29 -9.71
CA TYR A 925 -0.30 -7.94 -9.96
C TYR A 925 -1.51 -7.58 -9.09
N SER A 926 -1.38 -6.54 -8.26
CA SER A 926 -2.40 -6.17 -7.27
C SER A 926 -3.26 -4.99 -7.75
N LEU A 927 -4.40 -5.27 -8.41
CA LEU A 927 -5.34 -4.23 -8.84
C LEU A 927 -6.23 -3.80 -7.67
N ALA A 928 -6.48 -2.50 -7.52
CA ALA A 928 -7.42 -1.97 -6.53
C ALA A 928 -8.60 -1.27 -7.21
N GLU A 929 -9.82 -1.55 -6.76
CA GLU A 929 -10.98 -0.68 -6.95
C GLU A 929 -10.86 0.55 -6.03
N GLU A 930 -11.21 1.74 -6.52
CA GLU A 930 -11.23 3.02 -5.78
C GLU A 930 -12.59 3.69 -5.99
N HIS A 931 -13.53 3.51 -5.04
CA HIS A 931 -14.90 4.02 -5.14
C HIS A 931 -15.13 5.18 -4.16
N PHE A 932 -15.77 6.27 -4.61
CA PHE A 932 -16.01 7.47 -3.81
C PHE A 932 -17.48 7.89 -3.83
N PHE A 933 -18.09 7.97 -2.64
CA PHE A 933 -19.55 8.09 -2.49
C PHE A 933 -20.00 9.36 -1.78
N LYS A 934 -21.17 9.87 -2.20
CA LYS A 934 -21.86 11.02 -1.63
C LYS A 934 -23.35 10.70 -1.37
N PRO A 935 -23.70 10.09 -0.21
CA PRO A 935 -25.08 9.68 0.09
C PRO A 935 -26.10 10.81 0.29
N SER A 936 -25.66 12.07 0.27
CA SER A 936 -26.51 13.27 0.40
C SER A 936 -25.80 14.49 -0.21
N PRO A 937 -26.52 15.45 -0.82
CA PRO A 937 -25.95 16.75 -1.22
C PRO A 937 -25.17 17.44 -0.09
N VAL A 938 -25.65 17.30 1.14
CA VAL A 938 -24.96 17.71 2.39
C VAL A 938 -24.17 16.51 2.91
N PHE A 939 -22.85 16.54 2.73
CA PHE A 939 -21.96 15.42 3.05
C PHE A 939 -22.09 14.94 4.53
N ALA A 940 -22.23 15.87 5.48
CA ALA A 940 -22.34 15.56 6.91
C ALA A 940 -23.68 14.95 7.35
N ASP A 941 -24.69 14.87 6.46
CA ASP A 941 -25.92 14.09 6.72
C ASP A 941 -25.72 12.58 6.45
N GLY A 942 -24.63 12.24 5.74
CA GLY A 942 -24.30 10.87 5.36
C GLY A 942 -23.73 10.04 6.52
N TRP A 943 -23.81 8.72 6.35
CA TRP A 943 -23.20 7.74 7.26
C TRP A 943 -22.68 6.52 6.49
N LEU A 944 -21.60 5.93 7.02
CA LEU A 944 -21.12 4.58 6.68
C LEU A 944 -21.52 3.62 7.80
N GLU A 945 -21.94 2.41 7.49
CA GLU A 945 -22.31 1.38 8.45
C GLU A 945 -21.64 0.04 8.11
N HIS A 946 -20.85 -0.47 9.05
CA HIS A 946 -20.43 -1.87 9.04
C HIS A 946 -21.47 -2.67 9.84
N PRO A 947 -22.06 -3.77 9.33
CA PRO A 947 -23.17 -4.46 9.99
C PRO A 947 -22.90 -4.85 11.46
N GLU A 948 -21.65 -5.23 11.76
CA GLU A 948 -21.19 -5.65 13.09
C GLU A 948 -20.78 -4.47 14.00
N GLN A 949 -20.32 -3.34 13.44
CA GLN A 949 -19.72 -2.22 14.21
C GLN A 949 -20.67 -1.03 14.41
N GLY A 950 -21.71 -0.92 13.59
CA GLY A 950 -22.68 0.18 13.63
C GLY A 950 -22.33 1.36 12.70
N ARG A 951 -22.90 2.53 12.99
CA ARG A 951 -22.91 3.71 12.10
C ARG A 951 -21.87 4.76 12.47
N TYR A 952 -21.13 5.20 11.45
CA TYR A 952 -20.11 6.24 11.50
C TYR A 952 -20.62 7.46 10.70
N PRO A 953 -20.99 8.57 11.37
CA PRO A 953 -21.41 9.79 10.67
C PRO A 953 -20.23 10.45 9.93
N LEU A 954 -20.50 10.91 8.71
CA LEU A 954 -19.52 11.60 7.86
C LEU A 954 -19.23 13.03 8.36
N GLY A 955 -18.17 13.64 7.85
CA GLY A 955 -17.93 15.08 8.04
C GLY A 955 -17.27 15.49 9.37
N LYS A 956 -17.02 14.55 10.30
CA LYS A 956 -16.40 14.83 11.62
C LYS A 956 -15.40 13.79 12.11
N LEU A 957 -15.64 12.52 11.80
CA LEU A 957 -14.71 11.43 12.09
C LEU A 957 -13.57 11.43 11.06
N ASP A 958 -12.50 10.70 11.37
CA ASP A 958 -11.51 10.17 10.44
C ASP A 958 -11.31 8.69 10.81
N GLY A 959 -11.31 7.77 9.84
CA GLY A 959 -11.35 6.34 10.14
C GLY A 959 -11.33 5.42 8.93
N TYR A 960 -10.86 4.19 9.18
CA TYR A 960 -10.69 3.13 8.20
C TYR A 960 -11.30 1.83 8.76
N LEU A 961 -12.16 1.18 7.99
CA LEU A 961 -12.95 0.01 8.40
C LEU A 961 -12.73 -1.11 7.38
N GLN A 962 -12.04 -2.20 7.76
CA GLN A 962 -12.01 -3.38 6.90
C GLN A 962 -13.41 -4.01 6.80
N SER A 963 -13.70 -4.63 5.64
CA SER A 963 -15.00 -5.15 5.25
C SER A 963 -14.93 -6.64 4.97
N LYS A 964 -15.84 -7.41 5.57
CA LYS A 964 -16.06 -8.84 5.30
C LYS A 964 -17.02 -9.05 4.12
N GLY A 965 -16.70 -8.48 2.97
CA GLY A 965 -17.53 -8.61 1.78
C GLY A 965 -18.77 -7.72 1.76
N PHE A 966 -18.93 -6.79 2.71
CA PHE A 966 -20.20 -6.07 2.90
C PHE A 966 -20.10 -4.76 3.72
N LEU A 967 -20.54 -3.64 3.14
CA LEU A 967 -20.75 -2.36 3.83
C LEU A 967 -22.07 -1.69 3.38
N ARG A 968 -22.69 -0.88 4.25
CA ARG A 968 -23.87 -0.05 3.93
C ARG A 968 -23.58 1.43 4.04
N MET A 969 -24.17 2.23 3.16
CA MET A 969 -23.99 3.68 3.10
C MET A 969 -25.33 4.35 2.87
N GLY A 970 -25.57 5.48 3.53
CA GLY A 970 -26.83 6.19 3.41
C GLY A 970 -26.77 7.57 4.05
N SER A 971 -27.93 8.17 4.29
CA SER A 971 -28.05 9.49 4.92
C SER A 971 -29.15 9.51 5.96
N VAL A 972 -29.23 10.58 6.76
CA VAL A 972 -30.44 10.92 7.55
C VAL A 972 -31.49 11.66 6.70
N SER A 973 -31.14 12.12 5.49
CA SER A 973 -31.99 12.93 4.61
C SER A 973 -32.73 12.15 3.50
N ARG A 974 -32.36 10.88 3.25
CA ARG A 974 -33.07 9.94 2.34
C ARG A 974 -33.22 8.57 3.01
N LYS A 975 -34.22 7.78 2.60
CA LYS A 975 -34.47 6.42 3.14
C LYS A 975 -33.53 5.39 2.53
N ASP A 976 -33.20 5.60 1.27
CA ASP A 976 -32.48 4.68 0.40
C ASP A 976 -31.04 4.53 0.87
N MET A 977 -30.46 3.36 0.60
CA MET A 977 -29.11 2.98 1.01
C MET A 977 -28.38 2.32 -0.16
N LEU A 978 -27.08 2.57 -0.26
CA LEU A 978 -26.16 1.84 -1.12
C LEU A 978 -25.47 0.75 -0.29
N HIS A 979 -25.42 -0.46 -0.84
CA HIS A 979 -24.73 -1.60 -0.24
C HIS A 979 -23.58 -2.01 -1.16
N ALA A 980 -22.35 -1.96 -0.67
CA ALA A 980 -21.17 -2.43 -1.39
C ALA A 980 -20.86 -3.87 -0.96
N VAL A 981 -20.73 -4.77 -1.94
CA VAL A 981 -20.74 -6.22 -1.73
C VAL A 981 -19.65 -6.89 -2.58
N ASN A 982 -18.81 -7.73 -1.98
CA ASN A 982 -17.67 -8.37 -2.63
C ASN A 982 -17.41 -9.81 -2.11
N ARG A 983 -16.79 -10.67 -2.91
CA ARG A 983 -16.49 -12.10 -2.61
C ARG A 983 -15.37 -12.25 -1.57
N TYR A 984 -15.71 -12.12 -0.29
CA TYR A 984 -14.79 -12.45 0.81
C TYR A 984 -14.63 -13.98 0.96
N PRO A 985 -13.42 -14.55 1.16
CA PRO A 985 -12.11 -13.89 1.41
C PRO A 985 -11.24 -13.67 0.15
N ASN A 986 -11.70 -14.09 -1.04
CA ASN A 986 -10.94 -13.96 -2.29
C ASN A 986 -10.59 -12.50 -2.61
N GLN A 987 -11.52 -11.60 -2.30
CA GLN A 987 -11.39 -10.15 -2.38
C GLN A 987 -11.34 -9.55 -0.98
N ASN A 988 -10.29 -8.77 -0.68
CA ASN A 988 -10.22 -7.97 0.54
C ASN A 988 -10.79 -6.58 0.27
N ALA A 989 -11.59 -6.03 1.19
CA ALA A 989 -12.20 -4.71 1.01
C ALA A 989 -12.11 -3.85 2.28
N ALA A 990 -12.20 -2.53 2.12
CA ALA A 990 -12.24 -1.57 3.22
C ALA A 990 -12.98 -0.28 2.86
N GLY A 991 -13.72 0.27 3.83
CA GLY A 991 -14.29 1.61 3.78
C GLY A 991 -13.38 2.64 4.46
N PHE A 992 -13.36 3.86 3.92
CA PHE A 992 -12.64 5.01 4.49
C PHE A 992 -13.61 6.19 4.66
N VAL A 993 -13.52 6.89 5.79
CA VAL A 993 -14.32 8.09 6.07
C VAL A 993 -13.46 9.18 6.68
N ASN A 994 -13.62 10.42 6.22
CA ASN A 994 -13.12 11.59 6.93
C ASN A 994 -14.06 12.81 6.86
N ASN A 995 -13.56 14.01 7.18
CA ASN A 995 -14.36 15.23 7.15
C ASN A 995 -14.83 15.67 5.74
N VAL A 996 -14.28 15.14 4.65
CA VAL A 996 -14.61 15.57 3.26
C VAL A 996 -14.70 14.44 2.21
N VAL A 997 -14.41 13.19 2.56
CA VAL A 997 -14.46 12.02 1.65
C VAL A 997 -15.05 10.80 2.36
N LEU A 998 -15.91 10.07 1.66
CA LEU A 998 -16.28 8.69 1.93
C LEU A 998 -15.77 7.85 0.74
N GLY A 999 -15.01 6.79 1.03
CA GLY A 999 -14.45 5.89 0.05
C GLY A 999 -14.64 4.42 0.39
N HIS A 1000 -14.46 3.56 -0.61
CA HIS A 1000 -14.47 2.10 -0.50
C HIS A 1000 -13.48 1.54 -1.53
N ASN A 1001 -12.63 0.60 -1.10
CA ASN A 1001 -11.65 -0.05 -1.95
C ASN A 1001 -11.81 -1.57 -1.88
N VAL A 1002 -11.56 -2.26 -2.99
CA VAL A 1002 -11.47 -3.74 -3.09
C VAL A 1002 -10.15 -4.10 -3.75
N TYR A 1003 -9.44 -5.10 -3.20
CA TYR A 1003 -8.10 -5.49 -3.64
C TYR A 1003 -8.10 -6.89 -4.27
N HIS A 1004 -7.54 -6.99 -5.48
CA HIS A 1004 -7.47 -8.22 -6.29
C HIS A 1004 -6.01 -8.55 -6.64
N ASN A 1005 -5.57 -9.79 -6.40
CA ASN A 1005 -4.21 -10.23 -6.75
C ASN A 1005 -4.25 -11.20 -7.93
N LEU A 1006 -3.62 -10.80 -9.04
CA LEU A 1006 -3.74 -11.42 -10.36
C LEU A 1006 -2.35 -11.88 -10.86
N PRO A 1007 -2.05 -13.19 -10.90
CA PRO A 1007 -0.88 -13.69 -11.61
C PRO A 1007 -1.09 -13.53 -13.13
N LEU A 1008 -0.14 -12.91 -13.83
CA LEU A 1008 -0.25 -12.52 -15.24
C LEU A 1008 0.98 -12.97 -16.04
N LEU A 1009 0.84 -13.96 -16.91
CA LEU A 1009 1.88 -14.26 -17.91
C LEU A 1009 1.91 -13.19 -19.02
N ASN A 1010 3.05 -13.03 -19.69
CA ASN A 1010 3.16 -12.15 -20.85
C ASN A 1010 2.31 -12.68 -22.02
N GLY A 1011 1.45 -11.84 -22.57
CA GLY A 1011 0.44 -12.20 -23.57
C GLY A 1011 -0.89 -12.71 -22.97
N GLU A 1012 -1.00 -12.82 -21.64
CA GLU A 1012 -2.23 -13.26 -20.98
C GLU A 1012 -3.19 -12.08 -20.67
N THR A 1013 -4.48 -12.40 -20.56
CA THR A 1013 -5.49 -11.56 -19.89
C THR A 1013 -6.15 -12.35 -18.77
N VAL A 1014 -6.17 -11.78 -17.56
CA VAL A 1014 -6.87 -12.33 -16.40
C VAL A 1014 -7.97 -11.36 -15.98
N TRP A 1015 -9.07 -11.92 -15.49
CA TRP A 1015 -10.25 -11.21 -15.02
C TRP A 1015 -10.31 -11.21 -13.49
N THR A 1016 -10.88 -10.15 -12.92
CA THR A 1016 -11.22 -10.11 -11.49
C THR A 1016 -12.43 -10.98 -11.19
N GLU A 1017 -12.68 -11.22 -9.90
CA GLU A 1017 -14.02 -11.56 -9.45
C GLU A 1017 -14.94 -10.32 -9.48
N PRO A 1018 -16.28 -10.50 -9.54
CA PRO A 1018 -17.23 -9.40 -9.60
C PRO A 1018 -17.48 -8.74 -8.24
N THR A 1019 -17.51 -7.40 -8.22
CA THR A 1019 -18.00 -6.57 -7.11
C THR A 1019 -19.41 -6.06 -7.44
N TYR A 1020 -20.26 -5.83 -6.44
CA TYR A 1020 -21.64 -5.35 -6.64
C TYR A 1020 -21.98 -4.12 -5.78
N LEU A 1021 -22.67 -3.15 -6.38
CA LEU A 1021 -23.33 -2.04 -5.67
C LEU A 1021 -24.85 -2.18 -5.80
N ILE A 1022 -25.55 -2.28 -4.66
CA ILE A 1022 -27.01 -2.55 -4.59
C ILE A 1022 -27.72 -1.37 -3.92
N LEU A 1023 -28.74 -0.80 -4.57
CA LEU A 1023 -29.48 0.36 -4.05
C LEU A 1023 -30.97 0.07 -3.77
N GLY A 1024 -31.49 0.61 -2.67
CA GLY A 1024 -32.90 0.50 -2.25
C GLY A 1024 -33.13 0.84 -0.77
N GLN A 1025 -34.36 0.74 -0.28
CA GLN A 1025 -34.71 1.09 1.12
C GLN A 1025 -34.63 -0.10 2.09
N ILE A 1026 -34.56 -1.33 1.58
CA ILE A 1026 -34.40 -2.54 2.41
C ILE A 1026 -32.98 -2.58 2.99
N PRO A 1027 -32.78 -2.65 4.32
CA PRO A 1027 -31.46 -2.86 4.90
C PRO A 1027 -31.02 -4.32 4.69
N LEU A 1028 -30.02 -4.51 3.82
CA LEU A 1028 -29.50 -5.83 3.45
C LEU A 1028 -28.39 -6.27 4.42
N ASN A 1029 -28.27 -7.57 4.65
CA ASN A 1029 -27.21 -8.22 5.43
C ASN A 1029 -26.46 -9.25 4.55
N PRO A 1030 -25.27 -9.75 4.93
CA PRO A 1030 -24.50 -10.71 4.12
C PRO A 1030 -25.25 -11.99 3.70
N GLU A 1031 -26.22 -12.47 4.49
CA GLU A 1031 -27.08 -13.60 4.11
C GLU A 1031 -27.93 -13.28 2.86
N ASP A 1032 -28.46 -12.05 2.76
CA ASP A 1032 -29.44 -11.63 1.73
C ASP A 1032 -28.86 -11.67 0.31
N VAL A 1033 -27.54 -11.51 0.19
CA VAL A 1033 -26.82 -11.30 -1.07
C VAL A 1033 -26.07 -12.54 -1.57
N ARG A 1034 -26.17 -13.69 -0.89
CA ARG A 1034 -25.46 -14.93 -1.28
C ARG A 1034 -25.69 -15.34 -2.74
N GLY A 1035 -26.92 -15.23 -3.24
CA GLY A 1035 -27.25 -15.59 -4.63
C GLY A 1035 -26.62 -14.66 -5.67
N LEU A 1036 -26.29 -13.42 -5.31
CA LEU A 1036 -25.52 -12.51 -6.17
C LEU A 1036 -24.02 -12.84 -6.14
N LEU A 1037 -23.50 -13.16 -4.95
CA LEU A 1037 -22.11 -13.58 -4.78
C LEU A 1037 -21.79 -14.90 -5.51
N GLN A 1038 -22.78 -15.76 -5.77
CA GLN A 1038 -22.61 -17.00 -6.52
C GLN A 1038 -22.51 -16.81 -8.04
N LEU A 1039 -23.01 -15.70 -8.61
CA LEU A 1039 -23.04 -15.46 -10.05
C LEU A 1039 -21.65 -15.47 -10.70
N ASP A 1040 -21.38 -16.49 -11.51
CA ASP A 1040 -20.19 -16.54 -12.38
C ASP A 1040 -20.49 -16.02 -13.79
N PHE A 1041 -19.50 -15.33 -14.39
CA PHE A 1041 -19.58 -14.74 -15.72
C PHE A 1041 -18.73 -15.51 -16.75
N ALA A 1042 -19.23 -15.58 -17.99
CA ALA A 1042 -18.59 -16.28 -19.10
C ALA A 1042 -17.35 -15.52 -19.67
N THR A 1043 -16.30 -15.39 -18.86
CA THR A 1043 -15.05 -14.73 -19.25
C THR A 1043 -14.29 -15.54 -20.32
N SER A 1044 -13.61 -14.84 -21.23
CA SER A 1044 -13.30 -15.32 -22.59
C SER A 1044 -12.08 -16.26 -22.72
N LYS A 1045 -11.94 -17.25 -21.83
CA LYS A 1045 -11.02 -18.39 -22.01
C LYS A 1045 -11.64 -19.60 -22.75
N GLY A 1046 -12.95 -19.61 -23.01
CA GLY A 1046 -13.66 -20.76 -23.59
C GLY A 1046 -13.70 -20.87 -25.13
N GLU A 1047 -13.71 -19.76 -25.88
CA GLU A 1047 -13.96 -19.77 -27.33
C GLU A 1047 -12.69 -19.97 -28.17
N LYS A 1048 -11.97 -21.09 -27.97
CA LYS A 1048 -10.85 -21.51 -28.84
C LYS A 1048 -10.94 -22.92 -29.41
N GLU A 1049 -11.97 -23.70 -29.09
CA GLU A 1049 -12.28 -24.98 -29.74
C GLU A 1049 -13.77 -25.06 -30.11
N ALA A 1050 -14.09 -24.63 -31.35
CA ALA A 1050 -15.38 -24.80 -32.03
C ALA A 1050 -15.17 -24.81 -33.56
#